data_AF-A0AAI8TZ89-F1
#
_entry.id   AF-A0AAI8TZ89-F1
#
_cell.length_a   1.000
_cell.length_b   1.000
_cell.length_c   1.000
_cell.angle_alpha   90.00
_cell.angle_beta   90.00
_cell.angle_gamma   90.00
#
_symmetry.space_group_name_H-M   'P 1'
#
loop_
_entity.id
_entity.type
_entity.pdbx_description
1 polymer ?
#
loop_
_entity_poly.entity_id
_entity_poly.type
_entity_poly.pdbx_seq_one_letter_code
_entity_poly.pdbx_strand_id
1 'polypeptide(L)'
;MTDCVVLREKLRIPEVSGLARPRLEQPLLAGPQTIVDMVVAPAGCGKTTLLSRVAAASTEPVGWYRVTADDSTEHRLVAHLATALSAVADTAAVGSLAELVETLDVPGGSGGMLILDDVHEIADTPAERALERFISLRPRRLQLICGSRRLPDINVPRIRVSGSIRETGSDDLRFRSWEVEELFASVYREPLRPEAAAALTRRTGGWAAGLQLFHLATVGRSAAERHQAVAALGGRSKLVRSYLTRNVLAELPAQRRAFLLRTCALGRLSGEACDALLGINGSHRILEELETAQLFTFTDDGGVYFRYHEVLQAHLELALVEEYGPAEAKAWYLKSARVLEALGEQQQAARAFAKAGDWASVSRLVQDAGGVRIDATVVDDAHLLPASTWQHDPWLALAHARRLVREGALVRAAEAYRNAQKLYDEPNYQQICRFEARVVSTWLPPGGRQMTAAVAHWSNALRDALHRVPDLTARVPADDLRGRLVQGLAAVAAGELRRARDVLGLIGEDEPADPLARVVAGLALAAVDLIDGRATDPAARFSTVAIDADNEGLPWVSRLCHGLEQIALVVAADAVWRLDGCAHLVDAAEQMGDQWGAGLLRWVIGVVKQRVGQDGKAELTAAETVFADLGAPVLQLWCRLAATRPGDSAYPKLVETCRTLHARGAQAFALGRLGADGAAELARQCGIPLAATTYRTPDEPRSAFAAASQVVEASLPPVAITCFGGYRIAIDGEVAELSTLRPQARSVLQILSMAPGRDHHRETLEDILWPGVDHSVACHRLQVAVSSVRTMFGDTGMSIRRSGESYRLCLPERATVDVRDFTDALARAAAASARGDLRGRVAARQEALNLYTGDLLPEITGQPTIDSERERLRLAAAGAAAGLASDYRTLGEFEQALIVAQRSVQLDPYQDSAWLVLADLHETLGDESSAEYVRREHARMQADLEFSTL
;
A
#
# COMPACT_ATOMS: atom_id res chain seq x y z
N MET A 1 -34.57 39.63 -16.55
CA MET A 1 -33.37 39.18 -15.84
C MET A 1 -33.71 39.22 -14.36
N THR A 2 -34.19 38.11 -13.82
CA THR A 2 -34.54 37.97 -12.40
C THR A 2 -33.25 37.74 -11.63
N ASP A 3 -32.90 38.67 -10.73
CA ASP A 3 -31.72 38.59 -9.86
C ASP A 3 -31.66 37.22 -9.16
N CYS A 4 -30.70 36.39 -9.55
CA CYS A 4 -30.40 35.16 -8.84
C CYS A 4 -29.73 35.53 -7.51
N VAL A 5 -30.43 35.33 -6.40
CA VAL A 5 -29.89 35.59 -5.06
C VAL A 5 -28.74 34.61 -4.79
N VAL A 6 -27.51 35.12 -4.75
CA VAL A 6 -26.32 34.34 -4.39
C VAL A 6 -26.18 34.27 -2.88
N LEU A 7 -26.20 33.05 -2.33
CA LEU A 7 -26.08 32.83 -0.90
C LEU A 7 -24.61 32.83 -0.47
N ARG A 8 -24.16 33.91 0.17
CA ARG A 8 -22.75 34.07 0.63
C ARG A 8 -22.27 32.96 1.55
N GLU A 9 -23.16 32.31 2.29
CA GLU A 9 -22.83 31.19 3.17
C GLU A 9 -22.29 29.98 2.40
N LYS A 10 -22.75 29.76 1.16
CA LYS A 10 -22.23 28.70 0.29
C LYS A 10 -20.82 28.96 -0.22
N LEU A 11 -20.38 30.22 -0.19
CA LEU A 11 -19.11 30.67 -0.77
C LEU A 11 -18.01 30.87 0.27
N ARG A 12 -18.34 30.73 1.56
CA ARG A 12 -17.42 30.97 2.65
C ARG A 12 -16.58 29.71 2.91
N ILE A 13 -15.26 29.85 2.87
CA ILE A 13 -14.34 28.78 3.26
C ILE A 13 -14.64 28.41 4.73
N PRO A 14 -14.92 27.13 5.04
CA PRO A 14 -15.11 26.69 6.42
C PRO A 14 -13.89 26.99 7.31
N GLU A 15 -14.11 27.19 8.61
CA GLU A 15 -12.98 27.34 9.54
C GLU A 15 -12.10 26.09 9.53
N VAL A 16 -10.79 26.32 9.33
CA VAL A 16 -9.79 25.26 9.25
C VAL A 16 -9.69 24.57 10.60
N SER A 17 -10.09 23.30 10.62
CA SER A 17 -10.05 22.45 11.81
C SER A 17 -9.52 21.06 11.45
N GLY A 18 -9.16 20.26 12.45
CA GLY A 18 -8.67 18.90 12.25
C GLY A 18 -7.16 18.81 11.93
N LEU A 19 -6.67 17.56 11.87
CA LEU A 19 -5.26 17.23 11.73
C LEU A 19 -4.73 17.54 10.32
N ALA A 20 -3.49 18.02 10.23
CA ALA A 20 -2.75 18.15 8.97
C ALA A 20 -2.35 16.78 8.43
N ARG A 21 -2.66 16.52 7.16
CA ARG A 21 -2.40 15.22 6.52
C ARG A 21 -1.61 15.43 5.23
N PRO A 22 -0.28 15.63 5.31
CA PRO A 22 0.56 15.98 4.16
C PRO A 22 0.40 14.99 2.99
N ARG A 23 0.21 13.71 3.28
CA ARG A 23 -0.01 12.67 2.24
C ARG A 23 -1.25 12.92 1.37
N LEU A 24 -2.25 13.64 1.88
CA LEU A 24 -3.49 13.99 1.16
C LEU A 24 -3.46 15.43 0.67
N GLU A 25 -2.91 16.34 1.47
CA GLU A 25 -2.85 17.77 1.17
C GLU A 25 -1.82 18.08 0.07
N GLN A 26 -0.63 17.49 0.11
CA GLN A 26 0.44 17.79 -0.85
C GLN A 26 0.08 17.41 -2.29
N PRO A 27 -0.52 16.25 -2.59
CA PRO A 27 -0.98 15.96 -3.94
C PRO A 27 -1.94 17.03 -4.44
N LEU A 28 -2.91 17.45 -3.62
CA LEU A 28 -3.93 18.45 -3.96
C LEU A 28 -3.35 19.88 -4.05
N LEU A 29 -2.27 20.21 -3.34
CA LEU A 29 -1.60 21.51 -3.43
C LEU A 29 -0.60 21.58 -4.59
N ALA A 30 0.06 20.48 -4.92
CA ALA A 30 1.08 20.38 -5.98
C ALA A 30 0.53 19.78 -7.29
N GLY A 31 -0.80 19.71 -7.43
CA GLY A 31 -1.47 19.14 -8.59
C GLY A 31 -1.18 19.93 -9.88
N PRO A 32 -0.91 19.27 -11.01
CA PRO A 32 -0.87 19.96 -12.30
C PRO A 32 -2.23 20.63 -12.53
N GLN A 33 -2.25 21.93 -12.83
CA GLN A 33 -3.49 22.69 -13.07
C GLN A 33 -4.32 22.16 -14.27
N THR A 34 -3.73 21.26 -15.07
CA THR A 34 -4.38 20.52 -16.16
C THR A 34 -5.22 19.33 -15.70
N ILE A 35 -5.13 18.94 -14.42
CA ILE A 35 -5.86 17.80 -13.84
C ILE A 35 -7.02 18.31 -12.97
N VAL A 36 -8.16 17.61 -12.99
CA VAL A 36 -9.25 17.79 -12.03
C VAL A 36 -9.03 16.84 -10.85
N ASP A 37 -9.01 17.38 -9.64
CA ASP A 37 -8.94 16.56 -8.44
C ASP A 37 -10.34 16.21 -7.94
N MET A 38 -10.63 14.91 -7.84
CA MET A 38 -11.91 14.39 -7.35
C MET A 38 -11.70 13.73 -5.99
N VAL A 39 -12.26 14.30 -4.94
CA VAL A 39 -12.28 13.72 -3.60
C VAL A 39 -13.64 13.05 -3.38
N VAL A 40 -13.68 11.73 -3.55
CA VAL A 40 -14.92 10.94 -3.54
C VAL A 40 -14.96 10.02 -2.34
N ALA A 41 -15.89 10.32 -1.42
CA ALA A 41 -16.10 9.49 -0.24
C ALA A 41 -17.47 9.72 0.41
N PRO A 42 -17.95 8.77 1.21
CA PRO A 42 -19.16 8.90 2.02
C PRO A 42 -19.19 10.11 2.97
N ALA A 43 -20.35 10.37 3.57
CA ALA A 43 -20.47 11.35 4.64
C ALA A 43 -19.62 10.95 5.86
N GLY A 44 -19.00 11.92 6.53
CA GLY A 44 -18.22 11.66 7.76
C GLY A 44 -16.79 11.15 7.56
N CYS A 45 -16.30 11.02 6.32
CA CYS A 45 -14.88 10.68 6.04
C CYS A 45 -13.90 11.85 6.22
N GLY A 46 -14.39 13.08 6.40
CA GLY A 46 -13.55 14.28 6.55
C GLY A 46 -13.21 15.01 5.24
N LYS A 47 -13.98 14.81 4.15
CA LYS A 47 -13.79 15.48 2.85
C LYS A 47 -13.73 17.01 2.98
N THR A 48 -14.78 17.62 3.51
CA THR A 48 -14.87 19.08 3.72
C THR A 48 -13.71 19.59 4.58
N THR A 49 -13.29 18.82 5.59
CA THR A 49 -12.12 19.14 6.41
C THR A 49 -10.84 19.16 5.58
N LEU A 50 -10.56 18.12 4.79
CA LEU A 50 -9.41 18.09 3.88
C LEU A 50 -9.44 19.28 2.91
N LEU A 51 -10.58 19.51 2.24
CA LEU A 51 -10.75 20.60 1.28
C LEU A 51 -10.51 21.98 1.91
N SER A 52 -11.06 22.24 3.11
CA SER A 52 -10.84 23.49 3.83
C SER A 52 -9.38 23.71 4.22
N ARG A 53 -8.65 22.64 4.53
CA ARG A 53 -7.21 22.69 4.85
C ARG A 53 -6.38 22.99 3.61
N VAL A 54 -6.71 22.37 2.47
CA VAL A 54 -6.09 22.68 1.18
C VAL A 54 -6.35 24.14 0.78
N ALA A 55 -7.59 24.61 0.94
CA ALA A 55 -7.95 26.01 0.69
C ALA A 55 -7.07 26.98 1.50
N ALA A 56 -6.84 26.67 2.77
CA ALA A 56 -6.06 27.52 3.67
C ALA A 56 -4.55 27.41 3.49
N ALA A 57 -4.06 26.28 2.98
CA ALA A 57 -2.65 26.05 2.69
C ALA A 57 -2.22 26.54 1.29
N SER A 58 -3.19 26.86 0.42
CA SER A 58 -2.94 27.41 -0.91
C SER A 58 -2.24 28.77 -0.83
N THR A 59 -1.22 28.96 -1.67
CA THR A 59 -0.57 30.25 -1.90
C THR A 59 -1.21 31.06 -3.02
N GLU A 60 -2.07 30.43 -3.84
CA GLU A 60 -2.85 31.05 -4.91
C GLU A 60 -4.23 31.49 -4.38
N PRO A 61 -4.89 32.48 -5.03
CA PRO A 61 -6.25 32.86 -4.69
C PRO A 61 -7.23 31.67 -4.79
N VAL A 62 -8.06 31.49 -3.76
CA VAL A 62 -8.99 30.35 -3.67
C VAL A 62 -10.45 30.82 -3.73
N GLY A 63 -11.19 30.29 -4.69
CA GLY A 63 -12.65 30.30 -4.71
C GLY A 63 -13.22 29.06 -4.03
N TRP A 64 -14.21 29.24 -3.16
CA TRP A 64 -14.95 28.13 -2.52
C TRP A 64 -16.40 28.18 -2.92
N TYR A 65 -16.98 27.02 -3.24
CA TYR A 65 -18.40 26.90 -3.50
C TYR A 65 -18.94 25.55 -3.01
N ARG A 66 -19.82 25.61 -2.02
CA ARG A 66 -20.61 24.47 -1.55
C ARG A 66 -21.91 24.37 -2.34
N VAL A 67 -22.05 23.28 -3.08
CA VAL A 67 -23.21 22.98 -3.91
C VAL A 67 -24.34 22.40 -3.05
N THR A 68 -25.59 22.80 -3.33
CA THR A 68 -26.79 22.18 -2.73
C THR A 68 -27.83 21.86 -3.81
N ALA A 69 -28.83 21.04 -3.48
CA ALA A 69 -29.92 20.69 -4.41
C ALA A 69 -30.65 21.90 -5.04
N ASP A 70 -30.64 23.06 -4.38
CA ASP A 70 -31.22 24.31 -4.88
C ASP A 70 -30.47 24.89 -6.11
N ASP A 71 -29.27 24.38 -6.39
CA ASP A 71 -28.40 24.82 -7.49
C ASP A 71 -28.59 23.98 -8.77
N SER A 72 -29.66 23.18 -8.85
CA SER A 72 -29.99 22.28 -9.96
C SER A 72 -30.17 22.93 -11.35
N THR A 73 -30.12 24.26 -11.44
CA THR A 73 -30.26 25.01 -12.71
C THR A 73 -28.93 25.64 -13.13
N GLU A 74 -28.63 25.64 -14.43
CA GLU A 74 -27.41 26.24 -14.99
C GLU A 74 -27.21 27.70 -14.53
N HIS A 75 -28.27 28.51 -14.58
CA HIS A 75 -28.16 29.93 -14.24
C HIS A 75 -27.76 30.16 -12.77
N ARG A 76 -28.27 29.35 -11.83
CA ARG A 76 -27.89 29.42 -10.41
C ARG A 76 -26.47 28.96 -10.16
N LEU A 77 -26.06 27.87 -10.81
CA LEU A 77 -24.70 27.36 -10.72
C LEU A 77 -23.71 28.40 -11.22
N VAL A 78 -23.94 28.98 -12.40
CA VAL A 78 -23.07 29.99 -13.01
C VAL A 78 -22.97 31.23 -12.11
N ALA A 79 -24.07 31.70 -11.53
CA ALA A 79 -24.05 32.85 -10.62
C ALA A 79 -23.19 32.60 -9.35
N HIS A 80 -23.28 31.40 -8.76
CA HIS A 80 -22.46 31.03 -7.61
C HIS A 80 -21.00 30.78 -8.00
N LEU A 81 -20.73 30.15 -9.15
CA LEU A 81 -19.38 29.97 -9.69
C LEU A 81 -18.69 31.30 -9.95
N ALA A 82 -19.37 32.24 -10.63
CA ALA A 82 -18.85 33.57 -10.88
C ALA A 82 -18.49 34.27 -9.58
N THR A 83 -19.37 34.22 -8.58
CA THR A 83 -19.10 34.85 -7.27
C THR A 83 -17.98 34.15 -6.50
N ALA A 84 -17.88 32.81 -6.55
CA ALA A 84 -16.78 32.07 -5.93
C ALA A 84 -15.43 32.45 -6.55
N LEU A 85 -15.41 32.64 -7.86
CA LEU A 85 -14.23 33.00 -8.64
C LEU A 85 -13.90 34.49 -8.61
N SER A 86 -14.70 35.33 -7.93
CA SER A 86 -14.38 36.75 -7.77
C SER A 86 -13.09 37.00 -7.00
N ALA A 87 -12.62 36.00 -6.24
CA ALA A 87 -11.33 36.00 -5.57
C ALA A 87 -10.16 35.76 -6.54
N VAL A 88 -10.42 35.17 -7.71
CA VAL A 88 -9.44 34.77 -8.73
C VAL A 88 -9.41 35.77 -9.89
N ALA A 89 -10.57 36.26 -10.33
CA ALA A 89 -10.73 37.22 -11.43
C ALA A 89 -11.91 38.17 -11.18
N ASP A 90 -11.97 39.29 -11.90
CA ASP A 90 -13.13 40.22 -11.81
C ASP A 90 -14.33 39.68 -12.60
N THR A 91 -15.23 38.99 -11.90
CA THR A 91 -16.39 38.31 -12.46
C THR A 91 -17.70 39.08 -12.30
N ALA A 92 -17.66 40.36 -11.91
CA ALA A 92 -18.83 41.14 -11.50
C ALA A 92 -19.94 41.29 -12.57
N ALA A 93 -19.60 41.14 -13.85
CA ALA A 93 -20.52 41.29 -14.98
C ALA A 93 -20.91 39.96 -15.67
N VAL A 94 -20.53 38.82 -15.12
CA VAL A 94 -20.72 37.50 -15.75
C VAL A 94 -22.16 36.99 -15.55
N GLY A 95 -22.89 36.80 -16.65
CA GLY A 95 -24.25 36.25 -16.67
C GLY A 95 -24.37 34.86 -17.28
N SER A 96 -23.33 34.39 -17.98
CA SER A 96 -23.31 33.07 -18.65
C SER A 96 -22.00 32.31 -18.42
N LEU A 97 -22.02 31.00 -18.70
CA LEU A 97 -20.84 30.15 -18.58
C LEU A 97 -19.73 30.55 -19.57
N ALA A 98 -20.09 30.97 -20.79
CA ALA A 98 -19.12 31.39 -21.80
C ALA A 98 -18.38 32.66 -21.38
N GLU A 99 -19.12 33.67 -20.89
CA GLU A 99 -18.54 34.90 -20.34
C GLU A 99 -17.62 34.61 -19.14
N LEU A 100 -17.99 33.63 -18.29
CA LEU A 100 -17.15 33.22 -17.17
C LEU A 100 -15.81 32.67 -17.66
N VAL A 101 -15.82 31.77 -18.64
CA VAL A 101 -14.61 31.17 -19.21
C VAL A 101 -13.74 32.23 -19.88
N GLU A 102 -14.32 33.11 -20.69
CA GLU A 102 -13.59 34.20 -21.36
C GLU A 102 -12.93 35.15 -20.34
N THR A 103 -13.62 35.47 -19.25
CA THR A 103 -13.09 36.33 -18.18
C THR A 103 -11.90 35.68 -17.47
N LEU A 104 -11.87 34.36 -17.37
CA LEU A 104 -10.79 33.61 -16.73
C LEU A 104 -9.59 33.39 -17.67
N ASP A 105 -9.79 33.44 -19.00
CA ASP A 105 -8.75 33.11 -20.00
C ASP A 105 -7.89 34.31 -20.44
N VAL A 106 -7.90 35.41 -19.67
CA VAL A 106 -7.17 36.64 -20.01
C VAL A 106 -5.64 36.40 -19.99
N PRO A 107 -4.92 36.77 -21.07
CA PRO A 107 -3.46 36.64 -21.14
C PRO A 107 -2.76 37.39 -20.00
N GLY A 108 -1.88 36.69 -19.26
CA GLY A 108 -1.17 37.26 -18.11
C GLY A 108 -1.93 37.27 -16.77
N GLY A 109 -3.16 36.77 -16.71
CA GLY A 109 -3.89 36.59 -15.44
C GLY A 109 -3.18 35.65 -14.47
N SER A 110 -3.30 35.94 -13.16
CA SER A 110 -2.81 35.10 -12.05
C SER A 110 -3.52 33.76 -12.02
N GLY A 111 -2.82 32.71 -11.57
CA GLY A 111 -3.44 31.41 -11.32
C GLY A 111 -4.47 31.48 -10.20
N GLY A 112 -5.20 30.39 -10.01
CA GLY A 112 -6.16 30.28 -8.92
C GLY A 112 -6.61 28.86 -8.69
N MET A 113 -7.28 28.65 -7.56
CA MET A 113 -7.87 27.36 -7.18
C MET A 113 -9.37 27.55 -6.98
N LEU A 114 -10.17 26.65 -7.56
CA LEU A 114 -11.59 26.54 -7.28
C LEU A 114 -11.87 25.22 -6.57
N ILE A 115 -12.49 25.31 -5.40
CA ILE A 115 -12.94 24.15 -4.63
C ILE A 115 -14.46 24.09 -4.65
N LEU A 116 -14.99 23.01 -5.19
CA LEU A 116 -16.41 22.68 -5.18
C LEU A 116 -16.65 21.59 -4.13
N ASP A 117 -17.53 21.82 -3.16
CA ASP A 117 -17.90 20.80 -2.17
C ASP A 117 -19.35 20.33 -2.38
N ASP A 118 -19.62 19.08 -2.02
CA ASP A 118 -20.94 18.43 -2.15
C ASP A 118 -21.51 18.36 -3.60
N VAL A 119 -20.67 18.18 -4.64
CA VAL A 119 -21.08 18.19 -6.07
C VAL A 119 -22.18 17.17 -6.43
N HIS A 120 -22.25 16.02 -5.75
CA HIS A 120 -23.34 15.05 -5.91
C HIS A 120 -24.77 15.60 -5.78
N GLU A 121 -24.98 16.76 -5.14
CA GLU A 121 -26.29 17.38 -4.94
C GLU A 121 -26.97 17.87 -6.23
N ILE A 122 -26.18 18.12 -7.29
CA ILE A 122 -26.70 18.55 -8.61
C ILE A 122 -26.69 17.43 -9.65
N ALA A 123 -26.39 16.21 -9.25
CA ALA A 123 -26.31 15.11 -10.20
C ALA A 123 -27.69 14.82 -10.83
N ASP A 124 -27.68 14.43 -12.11
CA ASP A 124 -28.84 14.25 -12.98
C ASP A 124 -29.62 15.54 -13.29
N THR A 125 -29.01 16.72 -13.12
CA THR A 125 -29.64 18.03 -13.35
C THR A 125 -28.99 18.83 -14.50
N PRO A 126 -29.66 19.88 -15.04
CA PRO A 126 -29.02 20.81 -15.98
C PRO A 126 -27.73 21.46 -15.46
N ALA A 127 -27.59 21.63 -14.14
CA ALA A 127 -26.37 22.17 -13.55
C ALA A 127 -25.16 21.22 -13.66
N GLU A 128 -25.35 19.90 -13.55
CA GLU A 128 -24.25 18.94 -13.76
C GLU A 128 -23.67 19.04 -15.18
N ARG A 129 -24.54 19.18 -16.19
CA ARG A 129 -24.13 19.42 -17.59
C ARG A 129 -23.42 20.76 -17.80
N ALA A 130 -23.79 21.79 -17.04
CA ALA A 130 -23.08 23.07 -17.05
C ALA A 130 -21.69 22.95 -16.40
N LEU A 131 -21.59 22.22 -15.28
CA LEU A 131 -20.31 21.94 -14.62
C LEU A 131 -19.37 21.13 -15.52
N GLU A 132 -19.88 20.13 -16.23
CA GLU A 132 -19.11 19.35 -17.22
C GLU A 132 -18.52 20.24 -18.32
N ARG A 133 -19.33 21.16 -18.87
CA ARG A 133 -18.85 22.14 -19.86
C ARG A 133 -17.79 23.07 -19.26
N PHE A 134 -17.99 23.54 -18.03
CA PHE A 134 -17.00 24.36 -17.32
C PHE A 134 -15.67 23.61 -17.16
N ILE A 135 -15.71 22.35 -16.72
CA ILE A 135 -14.54 21.49 -16.54
C ILE A 135 -13.73 21.39 -17.84
N SER A 136 -14.42 21.28 -18.98
CA SER A 136 -13.82 21.12 -20.30
C SER A 136 -13.24 22.41 -20.87
N LEU A 137 -13.86 23.56 -20.57
CA LEU A 137 -13.52 24.85 -21.15
C LEU A 137 -12.63 25.72 -20.25
N ARG A 138 -12.44 25.35 -18.97
CA ARG A 138 -11.69 26.20 -18.04
C ARG A 138 -10.23 26.43 -18.50
N PRO A 139 -9.65 27.59 -18.20
CA PRO A 139 -8.24 27.84 -18.47
C PRO A 139 -7.33 26.88 -17.69
N ARG A 140 -6.21 26.47 -18.30
CA ARG A 140 -5.22 25.56 -17.68
C ARG A 140 -4.50 26.15 -16.47
N ARG A 141 -4.77 27.41 -16.10
CA ARG A 141 -4.23 28.08 -14.91
C ARG A 141 -5.13 27.99 -13.68
N LEU A 142 -6.37 27.51 -13.86
CA LEU A 142 -7.33 27.32 -12.78
C LEU A 142 -7.31 25.86 -12.33
N GLN A 143 -6.77 25.61 -11.15
CA GLN A 143 -6.86 24.30 -10.51
C GLN A 143 -8.30 24.07 -10.02
N LEU A 144 -8.83 22.88 -10.28
CA LEU A 144 -10.19 22.52 -9.87
C LEU A 144 -10.16 21.29 -8.96
N ILE A 145 -10.73 21.43 -7.76
CA ILE A 145 -10.89 20.36 -6.78
C ILE A 145 -12.38 20.19 -6.48
N CYS A 146 -12.89 18.96 -6.59
CA CYS A 146 -14.30 18.64 -6.39
C CYS A 146 -14.46 17.60 -5.28
N GLY A 147 -15.23 17.92 -4.23
CA GLY A 147 -15.70 17.00 -3.22
C GLY A 147 -17.05 16.43 -3.58
N SER A 148 -17.19 15.10 -3.55
CA SER A 148 -18.46 14.44 -3.84
C SER A 148 -18.63 13.14 -3.05
N ARG A 149 -19.87 12.65 -2.94
CA ARG A 149 -20.17 11.32 -2.37
C ARG A 149 -20.16 10.20 -3.41
N ARG A 150 -20.51 10.55 -4.65
CA ARG A 150 -20.43 9.70 -5.84
C ARG A 150 -19.64 10.40 -6.92
N LEU A 151 -19.00 9.65 -7.81
CA LEU A 151 -18.44 10.25 -9.02
C LEU A 151 -19.61 10.84 -9.83
N PRO A 152 -19.58 12.13 -10.20
CA PRO A 152 -20.61 12.71 -11.07
C PRO A 152 -20.52 12.08 -12.47
N ASP A 153 -21.66 11.98 -13.17
CA ASP A 153 -21.75 11.32 -14.48
C ASP A 153 -21.32 12.28 -15.59
N ILE A 154 -20.12 12.84 -15.43
CA ILE A 154 -19.40 13.62 -16.43
C ILE A 154 -19.00 12.64 -17.53
N ASN A 155 -19.15 12.95 -18.81
CA ASN A 155 -18.94 12.00 -19.91
C ASN A 155 -17.46 11.60 -20.05
N VAL A 156 -17.12 10.63 -19.20
CA VAL A 156 -15.83 10.13 -18.76
C VAL A 156 -14.96 9.43 -19.83
N PRO A 157 -15.44 8.88 -20.95
CA PRO A 157 -14.58 8.10 -21.86
C PRO A 157 -13.40 8.88 -22.47
N ARG A 158 -13.53 10.19 -22.70
CA ARG A 158 -12.43 11.02 -23.25
C ARG A 158 -11.49 11.58 -22.18
N ILE A 159 -11.96 11.79 -20.95
CA ILE A 159 -11.22 12.47 -19.87
C ILE A 159 -10.49 11.47 -18.95
N ARG A 160 -11.02 10.24 -18.80
CA ARG A 160 -10.30 9.14 -18.11
C ARG A 160 -9.15 8.58 -18.94
N VAL A 161 -9.27 8.56 -20.27
CA VAL A 161 -8.23 8.05 -21.18
C VAL A 161 -7.06 9.04 -21.33
N SER A 162 -7.28 10.34 -21.11
CA SER A 162 -6.23 11.39 -21.20
C SER A 162 -5.46 11.65 -19.89
N GLY A 163 -5.79 10.96 -18.78
CA GLY A 163 -5.13 11.15 -17.48
C GLY A 163 -5.43 12.50 -16.81
N SER A 164 -6.56 13.13 -17.14
CA SER A 164 -6.90 14.49 -16.71
C SER A 164 -7.74 14.57 -15.43
N ILE A 165 -8.02 13.44 -14.76
CA ILE A 165 -8.67 13.37 -13.45
C ILE A 165 -7.80 12.54 -12.49
N ARG A 166 -7.66 13.01 -11.25
CA ARG A 166 -7.04 12.27 -10.15
C ARG A 166 -8.09 12.06 -9.07
N GLU A 167 -8.35 10.80 -8.74
CA GLU A 167 -9.33 10.41 -7.72
C GLU A 167 -8.64 10.16 -6.36
N THR A 168 -9.23 10.66 -5.29
CA THR A 168 -8.90 10.35 -3.90
C THR A 168 -10.12 9.72 -3.25
N GLY A 169 -10.04 8.42 -2.98
CA GLY A 169 -11.17 7.60 -2.56
C GLY A 169 -11.40 7.56 -1.04
N SER A 170 -12.39 6.76 -0.63
CA SER A 170 -12.70 6.54 0.79
C SER A 170 -11.53 5.95 1.57
N ASP A 171 -10.76 5.05 0.97
CA ASP A 171 -9.65 4.34 1.62
C ASP A 171 -8.42 5.23 1.81
N ASP A 172 -8.24 6.21 0.93
CA ASP A 172 -7.23 7.24 1.06
C ASP A 172 -7.53 8.15 2.25
N LEU A 173 -8.81 8.49 2.46
CA LEU A 173 -9.25 9.37 3.54
C LEU A 173 -9.21 8.73 4.93
N ARG A 174 -9.10 7.39 5.04
CA ARG A 174 -8.99 6.71 6.34
C ARG A 174 -7.75 7.16 7.10
N PHE A 175 -7.92 7.52 8.37
CA PHE A 175 -6.83 7.81 9.28
C PHE A 175 -5.97 6.56 9.48
N ARG A 176 -4.67 6.75 9.37
CA ARG A 176 -3.67 5.76 9.74
C ARG A 176 -3.43 5.82 11.24
N SER A 177 -2.90 4.76 11.84
CA SER A 177 -2.69 4.67 13.30
C SER A 177 -1.88 5.84 13.86
N TRP A 178 -0.83 6.25 13.16
CA TRP A 178 -0.02 7.42 13.53
C TRP A 178 -0.78 8.75 13.35
N GLU A 179 -1.66 8.87 12.35
CA GLU A 179 -2.53 10.04 12.19
C GLU A 179 -3.57 10.09 13.31
N VAL A 180 -4.09 8.96 13.78
CA VAL A 180 -4.99 8.92 14.95
C VAL A 180 -4.26 9.35 16.21
N GLU A 181 -3.04 8.85 16.43
CA GLU A 181 -2.21 9.29 17.54
C GLU A 181 -1.98 10.80 17.51
N GLU A 182 -1.57 11.34 16.37
CA GLU A 182 -1.30 12.76 16.19
C GLU A 182 -2.56 13.62 16.31
N LEU A 183 -3.70 13.15 15.80
CA LEU A 183 -5.01 13.78 15.96
C LEU A 183 -5.36 13.94 17.45
N PHE A 184 -5.17 12.89 18.25
CA PHE A 184 -5.46 12.92 19.67
C PHE A 184 -4.47 13.77 20.46
N ALA A 185 -3.18 13.75 20.08
CA ALA A 185 -2.15 14.54 20.75
C ALA A 185 -2.23 16.04 20.44
N SER A 186 -2.35 16.40 19.17
CA SER A 186 -2.19 17.79 18.69
C SER A 186 -3.51 18.55 18.56
N VAL A 187 -4.57 17.89 18.07
CA VAL A 187 -5.87 18.52 17.80
C VAL A 187 -6.78 18.42 19.02
N TYR A 188 -7.00 17.20 19.52
CA TYR A 188 -7.86 16.98 20.68
C TYR A 188 -7.17 17.28 22.01
N ARG A 189 -5.84 17.42 22.02
CA ARG A 189 -5.01 17.68 23.23
C ARG A 189 -5.24 16.65 24.34
N GLU A 190 -5.59 15.44 23.94
CA GLU A 190 -5.89 14.30 24.79
C GLU A 190 -5.16 13.07 24.19
N PRO A 191 -3.83 12.95 24.38
CA PRO A 191 -3.03 11.94 23.68
C PRO A 191 -3.50 10.53 24.00
N LEU A 192 -3.51 9.67 22.99
CA LEU A 192 -3.71 8.23 23.12
C LEU A 192 -2.37 7.52 23.05
N ARG A 193 -2.25 6.39 23.74
CA ARG A 193 -1.11 5.48 23.55
C ARG A 193 -1.16 4.86 22.15
N PRO A 194 -0.03 4.51 21.52
CA PRO A 194 0.01 3.90 20.20
C PRO A 194 -0.89 2.67 20.05
N GLU A 195 -0.97 1.81 21.07
CA GLU A 195 -1.83 0.61 21.03
C GLU A 195 -3.31 0.99 21.06
N ALA A 196 -3.67 2.02 21.81
CA ALA A 196 -5.02 2.55 21.85
C ALA A 196 -5.37 3.26 20.54
N ALA A 197 -4.43 4.00 19.94
CA ALA A 197 -4.61 4.61 18.63
C ALA A 197 -4.75 3.56 17.53
N ALA A 198 -3.90 2.52 17.51
CA ALA A 198 -3.97 1.42 16.57
C ALA A 198 -5.24 0.58 16.75
N ALA A 199 -5.60 0.23 17.99
CA ALA A 199 -6.84 -0.48 18.29
C ALA A 199 -8.06 0.36 17.92
N LEU A 200 -8.07 1.65 18.23
CA LEU A 200 -9.14 2.55 17.82
C LEU A 200 -9.22 2.66 16.30
N THR A 201 -8.08 2.75 15.61
CA THR A 201 -7.99 2.78 14.14
C THR A 201 -8.59 1.53 13.53
N ARG A 202 -8.15 0.33 13.97
CA ARG A 202 -8.70 -0.95 13.48
C ARG A 202 -10.22 -1.01 13.67
N ARG A 203 -10.68 -0.70 14.88
CA ARG A 203 -12.10 -0.80 15.26
C ARG A 203 -13.01 0.25 14.61
N THR A 204 -12.46 1.39 14.23
CA THR A 204 -13.20 2.47 13.54
C THR A 204 -12.95 2.46 12.04
N GLY A 205 -12.12 1.54 11.53
CA GLY A 205 -11.63 1.55 10.15
C GLY A 205 -10.86 2.83 9.79
N GLY A 206 -10.34 3.57 10.78
CA GLY A 206 -9.71 4.88 10.58
C GLY A 206 -10.68 6.00 10.18
N TRP A 207 -11.99 5.83 10.36
CA TRP A 207 -12.96 6.84 9.92
C TRP A 207 -13.00 8.06 10.83
N ALA A 208 -12.86 9.26 10.24
CA ALA A 208 -12.84 10.54 10.96
C ALA A 208 -14.06 10.71 11.89
N ALA A 209 -15.27 10.37 11.43
CA ALA A 209 -16.47 10.41 12.25
C ALA A 209 -16.40 9.48 13.47
N GLY A 210 -15.88 8.26 13.31
CA GLY A 210 -15.72 7.30 14.41
C GLY A 210 -14.74 7.80 15.47
N LEU A 211 -13.63 8.43 15.02
CA LEU A 211 -12.62 9.02 15.90
C LEU A 211 -13.16 10.23 16.67
N GLN A 212 -13.87 11.13 15.98
CA GLN A 212 -14.50 12.30 16.61
C GLN A 212 -15.54 11.89 17.66
N LEU A 213 -16.37 10.88 17.36
CA LEU A 213 -17.35 10.36 18.31
C LEU A 213 -16.68 9.70 19.51
N PHE A 214 -15.57 8.98 19.30
CA PHE A 214 -14.79 8.44 20.41
C PHE A 214 -14.21 9.55 21.29
N HIS A 215 -13.60 10.58 20.69
CA HIS A 215 -13.09 11.73 21.44
C HIS A 215 -14.20 12.37 22.29
N LEU A 216 -15.33 12.74 21.67
CA LEU A 216 -16.50 13.32 22.37
C LEU A 216 -17.02 12.44 23.51
N ALA A 217 -16.95 11.12 23.37
CA ALA A 217 -17.35 10.16 24.38
C ALA A 217 -16.40 10.07 25.58
N THR A 218 -15.16 10.53 25.40
CA THR A 218 -14.08 10.38 26.37
C THR A 218 -13.48 11.69 26.85
N VAL A 219 -14.04 12.83 26.42
CA VAL A 219 -13.61 14.16 26.89
C VAL A 219 -13.60 14.20 28.41
N GLY A 220 -12.48 14.65 28.98
CA GLY A 220 -12.30 14.78 30.43
C GLY A 220 -12.02 13.47 31.18
N ARG A 221 -11.89 12.33 30.48
CA ARG A 221 -11.44 11.08 31.09
C ARG A 221 -9.91 10.99 31.14
N SER A 222 -9.40 10.31 32.16
CA SER A 222 -7.97 10.01 32.27
C SER A 222 -7.49 9.13 31.12
N ALA A 223 -6.17 9.13 30.85
CA ALA A 223 -5.58 8.31 29.79
C ALA A 223 -5.86 6.79 30.00
N ALA A 224 -5.91 6.33 31.26
CA ALA A 224 -6.23 4.95 31.60
C ALA A 224 -7.70 4.59 31.29
N GLU A 225 -8.64 5.49 31.61
CA GLU A 225 -10.07 5.30 31.30
C GLU A 225 -10.35 5.39 29.79
N ARG A 226 -9.60 6.22 29.06
CA ARG A 226 -9.65 6.28 27.59
C ARG A 226 -9.15 4.98 26.97
N HIS A 227 -8.04 4.44 27.47
CA HIS A 227 -7.54 3.14 27.04
C HIS A 227 -8.55 2.02 27.30
N GLN A 228 -9.18 2.00 28.48
CA GLN A 228 -10.27 1.07 28.77
C GLN A 228 -11.48 1.28 27.85
N ALA A 229 -11.81 2.52 27.49
CA ALA A 229 -12.88 2.80 26.53
C ALA A 229 -12.52 2.31 25.12
N VAL A 230 -11.25 2.41 24.71
CA VAL A 230 -10.75 1.79 23.46
C VAL A 230 -10.88 0.27 23.53
N ALA A 231 -10.55 -0.38 24.65
CA ALA A 231 -10.72 -1.82 24.81
C ALA A 231 -12.22 -2.23 24.82
N ALA A 232 -13.09 -1.40 25.40
CA ALA A 232 -14.53 -1.65 25.56
C ALA A 232 -15.39 -1.27 24.35
N LEU A 233 -14.84 -0.59 23.33
CA LEU A 233 -15.51 -0.26 22.06
C LEU A 233 -16.05 -1.49 21.29
N GLY A 234 -15.83 -2.72 21.79
CA GLY A 234 -16.13 -4.01 21.15
C GLY A 234 -17.49 -4.59 21.48
N GLY A 235 -18.52 -3.78 21.41
CA GLY A 235 -19.90 -4.27 21.50
C GLY A 235 -20.78 -3.56 22.53
N ARG A 236 -20.31 -2.50 23.22
CA ARG A 236 -21.14 -1.79 24.22
C ARG A 236 -21.01 -0.26 24.29
N SER A 237 -20.53 0.42 23.24
CA SER A 237 -20.49 1.89 23.26
C SER A 237 -21.90 2.49 23.03
N LYS A 238 -22.54 2.98 24.10
CA LYS A 238 -23.85 3.69 24.05
C LYS A 238 -23.86 4.89 23.08
N LEU A 239 -22.70 5.47 22.76
CA LEU A 239 -22.58 6.71 21.98
C LEU A 239 -22.50 6.45 20.48
N VAL A 240 -21.70 5.47 20.05
CA VAL A 240 -21.73 4.97 18.66
C VAL A 240 -23.11 4.39 18.34
N ARG A 241 -23.71 3.70 19.31
CA ARG A 241 -25.11 3.24 19.26
C ARG A 241 -26.09 4.40 19.06
N SER A 242 -26.01 5.47 19.84
CA SER A 242 -26.92 6.61 19.68
C SER A 242 -26.78 7.32 18.34
N TYR A 243 -25.58 7.33 17.73
CA TYR A 243 -25.36 7.91 16.41
C TYR A 243 -25.89 6.99 15.30
N LEU A 244 -25.51 5.71 15.29
CA LEU A 244 -26.01 4.75 14.29
C LEU A 244 -27.52 4.57 14.37
N THR A 245 -28.08 4.49 15.58
CA THR A 245 -29.53 4.38 15.76
C THR A 245 -30.27 5.65 15.33
N ARG A 246 -29.75 6.87 15.61
CA ARG A 246 -30.46 8.13 15.27
C ARG A 246 -30.23 8.63 13.85
N ASN A 247 -29.07 8.39 13.25
CA ASN A 247 -28.66 9.01 11.99
C ASN A 247 -28.49 8.02 10.82
N VAL A 248 -28.42 6.70 11.08
CA VAL A 248 -28.26 5.69 10.02
C VAL A 248 -29.44 4.73 9.98
N LEU A 249 -29.82 4.12 11.11
CA LEU A 249 -30.90 3.13 11.16
C LEU A 249 -32.30 3.74 11.30
N ALA A 250 -32.45 4.91 11.94
CA ALA A 250 -33.75 5.57 12.08
C ALA A 250 -34.29 6.15 10.77
N GLU A 251 -33.41 6.45 9.81
CA GLU A 251 -33.78 6.97 8.49
C GLU A 251 -34.11 5.84 7.49
N LEU A 252 -33.84 4.58 7.84
CA LEU A 252 -34.10 3.44 6.96
C LEU A 252 -35.56 2.96 7.05
N PRO A 253 -36.16 2.57 5.91
CA PRO A 253 -37.43 1.85 5.89
C PRO A 253 -37.39 0.59 6.78
N ALA A 254 -38.50 0.28 7.46
CA ALA A 254 -38.60 -0.83 8.42
C ALA A 254 -38.15 -2.19 7.84
N GLN A 255 -38.43 -2.43 6.55
CA GLN A 255 -38.01 -3.64 5.85
C GLN A 255 -36.48 -3.75 5.73
N ARG A 256 -35.79 -2.64 5.41
CA ARG A 256 -34.32 -2.61 5.29
C ARG A 256 -33.64 -2.78 6.64
N ARG A 257 -34.19 -2.18 7.70
CA ARG A 257 -33.70 -2.39 9.07
C ARG A 257 -33.84 -3.86 9.51
N ALA A 258 -34.99 -4.48 9.23
CA ALA A 258 -35.21 -5.89 9.56
C ALA A 258 -34.27 -6.83 8.79
N PHE A 259 -33.97 -6.49 7.53
CA PHE A 259 -32.99 -7.20 6.71
C PHE A 259 -31.60 -7.16 7.37
N LEU A 260 -31.09 -5.98 7.71
CA LEU A 260 -29.78 -5.79 8.35
C LEU A 260 -29.69 -6.57 9.68
N LEU A 261 -30.72 -6.48 10.52
CA LEU A 261 -30.74 -7.13 11.85
C LEU A 261 -30.71 -8.65 11.79
N ARG A 262 -31.40 -9.27 10.82
CA ARG A 262 -31.48 -10.73 10.73
C ARG A 262 -30.27 -11.32 10.04
N THR A 263 -29.77 -10.64 9.02
CA THR A 263 -28.63 -11.11 8.22
C THR A 263 -27.28 -10.88 8.90
N CYS A 264 -27.19 -10.01 9.92
CA CYS A 264 -25.97 -9.86 10.71
C CYS A 264 -25.50 -11.19 11.33
N ALA A 265 -26.41 -12.13 11.58
CA ALA A 265 -26.08 -13.45 12.10
C ALA A 265 -25.22 -14.33 11.16
N LEU A 266 -25.09 -13.97 9.87
CA LEU A 266 -24.27 -14.68 8.89
C LEU A 266 -22.79 -14.27 8.91
N GLY A 267 -22.48 -13.05 9.35
CA GLY A 267 -21.12 -12.48 9.33
C GLY A 267 -20.59 -12.13 7.94
N ARG A 268 -20.50 -13.10 7.02
CA ARG A 268 -20.23 -12.89 5.58
C ARG A 268 -21.54 -13.11 4.81
N LEU A 269 -21.89 -12.17 3.94
CA LEU A 269 -23.19 -12.11 3.28
C LEU A 269 -23.03 -12.50 1.81
N SER A 270 -23.91 -13.35 1.31
CA SER A 270 -24.14 -13.54 -0.11
C SER A 270 -25.64 -13.46 -0.37
N GLY A 271 -26.03 -13.18 -1.62
CA GLY A 271 -27.44 -13.19 -2.01
C GLY A 271 -28.11 -14.51 -1.64
N GLU A 272 -27.46 -15.62 -1.99
CA GLU A 272 -27.93 -16.98 -1.70
C GLU A 272 -28.07 -17.27 -0.20
N ALA A 273 -27.06 -16.89 0.61
CA ALA A 273 -27.11 -17.12 2.05
C ALA A 273 -28.21 -16.29 2.74
N CYS A 274 -28.42 -15.05 2.28
CA CYS A 274 -29.47 -14.18 2.81
C CYS A 274 -30.86 -14.68 2.42
N ASP A 275 -31.03 -15.10 1.17
CA ASP A 275 -32.28 -15.68 0.64
C ASP A 275 -32.63 -16.97 1.41
N ALA A 276 -31.68 -17.87 1.61
CA ALA A 276 -31.86 -19.09 2.38
C ALA A 276 -32.17 -18.82 3.87
N LEU A 277 -31.52 -17.82 4.48
CA LEU A 277 -31.78 -17.46 5.88
C LEU A 277 -33.16 -16.84 6.08
N LEU A 278 -33.57 -15.93 5.20
CA LEU A 278 -34.80 -15.15 5.33
C LEU A 278 -36.02 -15.83 4.71
N GLY A 279 -35.82 -16.80 3.81
CA GLY A 279 -36.89 -17.42 3.03
C GLY A 279 -37.47 -16.46 1.98
N ILE A 280 -36.64 -15.58 1.42
CA ILE A 280 -36.99 -14.61 0.37
C ILE A 280 -36.09 -14.81 -0.84
N ASN A 281 -36.35 -14.08 -1.92
CA ASN A 281 -35.49 -14.03 -3.10
C ASN A 281 -35.03 -12.60 -3.36
N GLY A 282 -33.87 -12.45 -4.01
CA GLY A 282 -33.38 -11.14 -4.48
C GLY A 282 -32.61 -10.35 -3.44
N SER A 283 -32.12 -11.00 -2.38
CA SER A 283 -31.27 -10.35 -1.39
C SER A 283 -29.97 -9.79 -1.98
N HIS A 284 -29.47 -10.35 -3.09
CA HIS A 284 -28.30 -9.82 -3.79
C HIS A 284 -28.48 -8.35 -4.19
N ARG A 285 -29.60 -8.02 -4.82
CA ARG A 285 -29.92 -6.64 -5.23
C ARG A 285 -30.06 -5.70 -4.03
N ILE A 286 -30.56 -6.20 -2.89
CA ILE A 286 -30.63 -5.43 -1.65
C ILE A 286 -29.22 -5.12 -1.15
N LEU A 287 -28.29 -6.07 -1.22
CA LEU A 287 -26.90 -5.87 -0.83
C LEU A 287 -26.18 -4.86 -1.76
N GLU A 288 -26.39 -4.94 -3.08
CA GLU A 288 -25.91 -3.95 -4.04
C GLU A 288 -26.48 -2.55 -3.78
N GLU A 289 -27.79 -2.45 -3.47
CA GLU A 289 -28.42 -1.19 -3.08
C GLU A 289 -27.81 -0.61 -1.81
N LEU A 290 -27.51 -1.45 -0.80
CA LEU A 290 -26.88 -1.04 0.47
C LEU A 290 -25.43 -0.58 0.27
N GLU A 291 -24.67 -1.27 -0.61
CA GLU A 291 -23.31 -0.89 -1.00
C GLU A 291 -23.30 0.43 -1.79
N THR A 292 -24.17 0.55 -2.80
CA THR A 292 -24.31 1.77 -3.62
C THR A 292 -24.73 2.96 -2.77
N ALA A 293 -25.62 2.75 -1.80
CA ALA A 293 -26.02 3.75 -0.82
C ALA A 293 -24.95 4.01 0.26
N GLN A 294 -23.81 3.31 0.21
CA GLN A 294 -22.70 3.38 1.16
C GLN A 294 -23.15 3.21 2.63
N LEU A 295 -24.15 2.34 2.86
CA LEU A 295 -24.69 2.02 4.18
C LEU A 295 -23.79 1.03 4.93
N PHE A 296 -22.51 1.39 5.07
CA PHE A 296 -21.51 0.61 5.80
C PHE A 296 -21.48 -0.88 5.38
N THR A 297 -21.74 -1.14 4.10
CA THR A 297 -21.74 -2.46 3.47
C THR A 297 -20.73 -2.42 2.34
N PHE A 298 -19.84 -3.41 2.28
CA PHE A 298 -18.72 -3.45 1.33
C PHE A 298 -18.69 -4.81 0.64
N THR A 299 -18.24 -4.86 -0.61
CA THR A 299 -17.87 -6.11 -1.28
C THR A 299 -16.39 -6.45 -1.13
N ASP A 300 -16.09 -7.72 -0.88
CA ASP A 300 -14.72 -8.23 -0.81
C ASP A 300 -14.18 -8.65 -2.20
N ASP A 301 -15.06 -9.10 -3.11
CA ASP A 301 -14.70 -9.83 -4.35
C ASP A 301 -15.53 -9.37 -5.56
N GLY A 302 -15.68 -8.05 -5.79
CA GLY A 302 -16.35 -7.52 -6.99
C GLY A 302 -17.86 -7.80 -7.09
N GLY A 303 -18.56 -7.86 -5.96
CA GLY A 303 -20.02 -7.98 -5.85
C GLY A 303 -20.53 -9.37 -5.43
N VAL A 304 -19.66 -10.38 -5.31
CA VAL A 304 -20.11 -11.76 -4.97
C VAL A 304 -20.45 -11.91 -3.49
N TYR A 305 -19.56 -11.43 -2.63
CA TYR A 305 -19.70 -11.47 -1.18
C TYR A 305 -19.69 -10.06 -0.61
N PHE A 306 -20.54 -9.84 0.39
CA PHE A 306 -20.70 -8.57 1.09
C PHE A 306 -20.40 -8.73 2.58
N ARG A 307 -20.00 -7.64 3.22
CA ARG A 307 -19.81 -7.55 4.66
C ARG A 307 -20.33 -6.24 5.20
N TYR A 308 -20.95 -6.31 6.38
CA TYR A 308 -21.19 -5.12 7.18
C TYR A 308 -19.88 -4.66 7.82
N HIS A 309 -19.67 -3.35 7.88
CA HIS A 309 -18.61 -2.75 8.65
C HIS A 309 -18.63 -3.26 10.10
N GLU A 310 -17.47 -3.53 10.71
CA GLU A 310 -17.40 -4.13 12.05
C GLU A 310 -18.21 -3.37 13.12
N VAL A 311 -18.23 -2.05 13.02
CA VAL A 311 -19.00 -1.18 13.92
C VAL A 311 -20.51 -1.36 13.74
N LEU A 312 -20.97 -1.46 12.49
CA LEU A 312 -22.38 -1.72 12.18
C LEU A 312 -22.75 -3.15 12.59
N GLN A 313 -21.90 -4.13 12.26
CA GLN A 313 -22.06 -5.54 12.62
C GLN A 313 -22.25 -5.71 14.14
N ALA A 314 -21.33 -5.16 14.96
CA ALA A 314 -21.42 -5.24 16.41
C ALA A 314 -22.69 -4.57 16.98
N HIS A 315 -23.13 -3.48 16.35
CA HIS A 315 -24.38 -2.81 16.73
C HIS A 315 -25.61 -3.66 16.38
N LEU A 316 -25.66 -4.24 15.18
CA LEU A 316 -26.74 -5.09 14.72
C LEU A 316 -26.84 -6.38 15.57
N GLU A 317 -25.72 -7.00 15.92
CA GLU A 317 -25.71 -8.20 16.79
C GLU A 317 -26.31 -7.90 18.18
N LEU A 318 -26.01 -6.73 18.75
CA LEU A 318 -26.61 -6.30 20.01
C LEU A 318 -28.10 -5.97 19.85
N ALA A 319 -28.46 -5.23 18.80
CA ALA A 319 -29.83 -4.82 18.52
C ALA A 319 -30.74 -6.03 18.22
N LEU A 320 -30.21 -7.09 17.60
CA LEU A 320 -30.90 -8.36 17.42
C LEU A 320 -31.33 -8.96 18.77
N VAL A 321 -30.45 -8.94 19.77
CA VAL A 321 -30.76 -9.43 21.13
C VAL A 321 -31.70 -8.49 21.88
N GLU A 322 -31.52 -7.17 21.75
CA GLU A 322 -32.38 -6.17 22.41
C GLU A 322 -33.82 -6.20 21.85
N GLU A 323 -33.99 -6.40 20.54
CA GLU A 323 -35.28 -6.29 19.84
C GLU A 323 -36.05 -7.63 19.77
N TYR A 324 -35.36 -8.76 19.56
CA TYR A 324 -35.98 -10.09 19.46
C TYR A 324 -35.80 -10.94 20.72
N GLY A 325 -34.97 -10.49 21.67
CA GLY A 325 -34.65 -11.26 22.87
C GLY A 325 -33.59 -12.35 22.65
N PRO A 326 -33.01 -12.87 23.74
CA PRO A 326 -31.86 -13.77 23.68
C PRO A 326 -32.19 -15.14 23.08
N ALA A 327 -33.39 -15.67 23.32
CA ALA A 327 -33.79 -16.98 22.80
C ALA A 327 -33.97 -16.96 21.27
N GLU A 328 -34.56 -15.90 20.74
CA GLU A 328 -34.82 -15.75 19.31
C GLU A 328 -33.55 -15.36 18.55
N ALA A 329 -32.69 -14.51 19.13
CA ALA A 329 -31.36 -14.24 18.60
C ALA A 329 -30.53 -15.54 18.47
N LYS A 330 -30.57 -16.41 19.48
CA LYS A 330 -29.94 -17.74 19.42
C LYS A 330 -30.53 -18.61 18.30
N ALA A 331 -31.85 -18.56 18.07
CA ALA A 331 -32.48 -19.27 16.96
C ALA A 331 -32.01 -18.74 15.59
N TRP A 332 -31.83 -17.43 15.44
CA TRP A 332 -31.26 -16.83 14.23
C TRP A 332 -29.82 -17.28 13.97
N TYR A 333 -28.98 -17.35 15.00
CA TYR A 333 -27.62 -17.90 14.86
C TYR A 333 -27.62 -19.38 14.49
N LEU A 334 -28.49 -20.22 15.09
CA LEU A 334 -28.63 -21.63 14.71
C LEU A 334 -29.07 -21.80 13.25
N LYS A 335 -30.05 -21.00 12.81
CA LYS A 335 -30.53 -21.03 11.43
C LYS A 335 -29.43 -20.61 10.46
N SER A 336 -28.72 -19.54 10.78
CA SER A 336 -27.58 -19.04 10.00
C SER A 336 -26.47 -20.10 9.89
N ALA A 337 -26.12 -20.75 11.00
CA ALA A 337 -25.10 -21.79 11.04
C ALA A 337 -25.43 -22.95 10.09
N ARG A 338 -26.68 -23.43 10.09
CA ARG A 338 -27.13 -24.51 9.21
C ARG A 338 -27.14 -24.12 7.73
N VAL A 339 -27.52 -22.88 7.42
CA VAL A 339 -27.48 -22.35 6.05
C VAL A 339 -26.04 -22.29 5.56
N LEU A 340 -25.13 -21.70 6.36
CA LEU A 340 -23.72 -21.59 6.02
C LEU A 340 -23.05 -22.97 5.87
N GLU A 341 -23.39 -23.91 6.75
CA GLU A 341 -22.88 -25.29 6.64
C GLU A 341 -23.34 -25.97 5.36
N ALA A 342 -24.61 -25.82 4.97
CA ALA A 342 -25.14 -26.38 3.73
C ALA A 342 -24.49 -25.78 2.46
N LEU A 343 -24.08 -24.51 2.54
CA LEU A 343 -23.35 -23.81 1.47
C LEU A 343 -21.84 -24.11 1.46
N GLY A 344 -21.33 -24.94 2.39
CA GLY A 344 -19.92 -25.29 2.49
C GLY A 344 -19.04 -24.23 3.18
N GLU A 345 -19.63 -23.18 3.74
CA GLU A 345 -18.95 -22.08 4.44
C GLU A 345 -18.62 -22.50 5.89
N GLN A 346 -17.72 -23.48 6.05
CA GLN A 346 -17.45 -24.16 7.32
C GLN A 346 -17.00 -23.23 8.45
N GLN A 347 -16.19 -22.21 8.15
CA GLN A 347 -15.67 -21.28 9.17
C GLN A 347 -16.78 -20.40 9.74
N GLN A 348 -17.63 -19.86 8.88
CA GLN A 348 -18.73 -18.97 9.21
C GLN A 348 -19.84 -19.76 9.93
N ALA A 349 -20.08 -21.02 9.50
CA ALA A 349 -20.96 -21.94 10.19
C ALA A 349 -20.50 -22.21 11.63
N ALA A 350 -19.21 -22.49 11.84
CA ALA A 350 -18.64 -22.71 13.18
C ALA A 350 -18.79 -21.45 14.07
N ARG A 351 -18.56 -20.24 13.54
CA ARG A 351 -18.81 -18.98 14.27
C ARG A 351 -20.26 -18.84 14.70
N ALA A 352 -21.20 -19.13 13.80
CA ALA A 352 -22.63 -19.02 14.07
C ALA A 352 -23.10 -20.09 15.07
N PHE A 353 -22.61 -21.33 14.98
CA PHE A 353 -22.85 -22.37 16.01
C PHE A 353 -22.31 -21.97 17.38
N ALA A 354 -21.14 -21.32 17.43
CA ALA A 354 -20.57 -20.80 18.67
C ALA A 354 -21.42 -19.69 19.28
N LYS A 355 -21.89 -18.70 18.48
CA LYS A 355 -22.82 -17.65 18.94
C LYS A 355 -24.17 -18.21 19.40
N ALA A 356 -24.61 -19.32 18.81
CA ALA A 356 -25.77 -20.08 19.26
C ALA A 356 -25.52 -20.93 20.52
N GLY A 357 -24.26 -21.17 20.90
CA GLY A 357 -23.88 -22.08 21.98
C GLY A 357 -24.13 -23.55 21.67
N ASP A 358 -24.05 -23.97 20.40
CA ASP A 358 -24.09 -25.37 19.97
C ASP A 358 -22.67 -25.91 19.79
N TRP A 359 -22.05 -26.28 20.92
CA TRP A 359 -20.65 -26.71 20.97
C TRP A 359 -20.40 -28.06 20.31
N ALA A 360 -21.41 -28.94 20.26
CA ALA A 360 -21.28 -30.23 19.61
C ALA A 360 -21.07 -30.07 18.10
N SER A 361 -21.82 -29.16 17.47
CA SER A 361 -21.66 -28.83 16.06
C SER A 361 -20.32 -28.14 15.77
N VAL A 362 -19.83 -27.26 16.66
CA VAL A 362 -18.49 -26.67 16.55
C VAL A 362 -17.40 -27.76 16.60
N SER A 363 -17.45 -28.65 17.60
CA SER A 363 -16.47 -29.73 17.75
C SER A 363 -16.42 -30.66 16.53
N ARG A 364 -17.59 -31.04 15.99
CA ARG A 364 -17.70 -31.83 14.75
C ARG A 364 -17.04 -31.13 13.57
N LEU A 365 -17.32 -29.85 13.33
CA LEU A 365 -16.71 -29.10 12.23
C LEU A 365 -15.18 -28.99 12.39
N VAL A 366 -14.68 -28.80 13.61
CA VAL A 366 -13.24 -28.78 13.89
C VAL A 366 -12.60 -30.14 13.61
N GLN A 367 -13.27 -31.23 14.00
CA GLN A 367 -12.83 -32.61 13.73
C GLN A 367 -12.77 -32.89 12.22
N ASP A 368 -13.84 -32.57 11.48
CA ASP A 368 -13.94 -32.79 10.02
C ASP A 368 -12.85 -32.00 9.26
N ALA A 369 -12.42 -30.86 9.78
CA ALA A 369 -11.32 -30.05 9.27
C ALA A 369 -9.91 -30.50 9.73
N GLY A 370 -9.79 -31.64 10.42
CA GLY A 370 -8.54 -32.17 10.97
C GLY A 370 -7.89 -31.26 12.03
N GLY A 371 -8.64 -30.32 12.60
CA GLY A 371 -8.16 -29.26 13.48
C GLY A 371 -7.24 -28.22 12.82
N VAL A 372 -7.06 -28.25 11.50
CA VAL A 372 -6.07 -27.40 10.78
C VAL A 372 -6.72 -26.20 10.09
N ARG A 373 -8.01 -26.25 9.73
CA ARG A 373 -8.65 -25.27 8.82
C ARG A 373 -9.73 -24.38 9.40
N ILE A 374 -10.16 -24.58 10.64
CA ILE A 374 -10.99 -23.58 11.33
C ILE A 374 -10.03 -22.59 11.96
N ASP A 375 -9.84 -21.49 11.26
CA ASP A 375 -8.90 -20.45 11.64
C ASP A 375 -9.16 -19.96 13.08
N ALA A 376 -8.09 -19.58 13.78
CA ALA A 376 -8.14 -19.11 15.16
C ALA A 376 -9.09 -17.90 15.32
N THR A 377 -9.38 -17.20 14.22
CA THR A 377 -10.32 -16.07 14.10
C THR A 377 -11.80 -16.44 14.38
N VAL A 378 -12.22 -17.68 14.06
CA VAL A 378 -13.60 -18.18 14.36
C VAL A 378 -13.81 -18.41 15.85
N VAL A 379 -12.70 -18.70 16.52
CA VAL A 379 -12.58 -19.08 17.92
C VAL A 379 -12.00 -17.91 18.76
N ASP A 380 -11.78 -16.75 18.12
CA ASP A 380 -11.02 -15.61 18.64
C ASP A 380 -11.79 -14.70 19.57
N ASP A 381 -13.11 -14.72 19.50
CA ASP A 381 -13.92 -14.19 20.60
C ASP A 381 -13.74 -15.16 21.78
N ALA A 382 -12.68 -14.94 22.58
CA ALA A 382 -12.44 -15.60 23.87
C ALA A 382 -13.62 -15.44 24.86
N HIS A 383 -14.64 -14.66 24.49
CA HIS A 383 -15.90 -14.44 25.18
C HIS A 383 -17.06 -15.33 24.68
N LEU A 384 -16.92 -16.05 23.56
CA LEU A 384 -17.96 -16.97 23.07
C LEU A 384 -17.86 -18.35 23.73
N LEU A 385 -16.65 -18.88 23.93
CA LEU A 385 -16.45 -20.23 24.48
C LEU A 385 -16.19 -20.16 26.00
N PRO A 386 -17.03 -20.81 26.85
CA PRO A 386 -16.74 -20.93 28.27
C PRO A 386 -15.37 -21.57 28.51
N ALA A 387 -14.57 -21.04 29.45
CA ALA A 387 -13.21 -21.51 29.73
C ALA A 387 -13.11 -23.03 30.03
N SER A 388 -14.17 -23.63 30.55
CA SER A 388 -14.26 -25.07 30.81
C SER A 388 -14.33 -25.92 29.53
N THR A 389 -14.90 -25.42 28.45
CA THR A 389 -15.13 -26.19 27.21
C THR A 389 -13.82 -26.61 26.54
N TRP A 390 -12.83 -25.72 26.56
CA TRP A 390 -11.48 -25.94 26.03
C TRP A 390 -10.67 -26.99 26.76
N GLN A 391 -11.01 -27.25 28.02
CA GLN A 391 -10.25 -28.17 28.88
C GLN A 391 -10.70 -29.62 28.74
N HIS A 392 -11.86 -29.86 28.12
CA HIS A 392 -12.51 -31.18 28.12
C HIS A 392 -12.73 -31.73 26.71
N ASP A 393 -12.80 -30.89 25.67
CA ASP A 393 -12.89 -31.35 24.28
C ASP A 393 -11.48 -31.49 23.66
N PRO A 394 -11.11 -32.67 23.13
CA PRO A 394 -9.76 -32.90 22.59
C PRO A 394 -9.38 -31.97 21.43
N TRP A 395 -10.27 -31.78 20.46
CA TRP A 395 -9.96 -31.02 19.25
C TRP A 395 -9.93 -29.52 19.51
N LEU A 396 -10.77 -29.01 20.42
CA LEU A 396 -10.68 -27.63 20.91
C LEU A 396 -9.42 -27.40 21.76
N ALA A 397 -9.00 -28.38 22.58
CA ALA A 397 -7.76 -28.30 23.33
C ALA A 397 -6.52 -28.25 22.42
N LEU A 398 -6.52 -29.04 21.33
CA LEU A 398 -5.49 -29.01 20.30
C LEU A 398 -5.47 -27.67 19.55
N ALA A 399 -6.64 -27.15 19.16
CA ALA A 399 -6.76 -25.85 18.52
C ALA A 399 -6.27 -24.71 19.43
N HIS A 400 -6.61 -24.75 20.72
CA HIS A 400 -6.10 -23.81 21.73
C HIS A 400 -4.57 -23.87 21.87
N ALA A 401 -3.98 -25.07 21.85
CA ALA A 401 -2.52 -25.21 21.88
C ALA A 401 -1.84 -24.55 20.66
N ARG A 402 -2.38 -24.78 19.45
CA ARG A 402 -1.90 -24.16 18.20
C ARG A 402 -2.07 -22.63 18.21
N ARG A 403 -3.17 -22.12 18.75
CA ARG A 403 -3.40 -20.69 18.97
C ARG A 403 -2.31 -20.08 19.85
N LEU A 404 -1.98 -20.71 20.97
CA LEU A 404 -0.92 -20.22 21.86
C LEU A 404 0.44 -20.17 21.16
N VAL A 405 0.72 -21.07 20.20
CA VAL A 405 1.92 -20.98 19.34
C VAL A 405 1.85 -19.74 18.44
N ARG A 406 0.70 -19.50 17.78
CA ARG A 406 0.46 -18.30 16.95
C ARG A 406 0.46 -16.99 17.75
N GLU A 407 0.20 -17.04 19.05
CA GLU A 407 0.32 -15.89 19.96
C GLU A 407 1.74 -15.66 20.49
N GLY A 408 2.67 -16.60 20.25
CA GLY A 408 4.04 -16.57 20.80
C GLY A 408 4.15 -17.11 22.23
N ALA A 409 3.05 -17.57 22.83
CA ALA A 409 2.96 -18.06 24.21
C ALA A 409 3.47 -19.52 24.36
N LEU A 410 4.71 -19.78 23.98
CA LEU A 410 5.26 -21.13 23.78
C LEU A 410 5.23 -22.01 25.04
N VAL A 411 5.46 -21.44 26.23
CA VAL A 411 5.41 -22.18 27.51
C VAL A 411 4.00 -22.73 27.75
N ARG A 412 2.98 -21.87 27.60
CA ARG A 412 1.58 -22.23 27.75
C ARG A 412 1.13 -23.19 26.65
N ALA A 413 1.62 -23.00 25.42
CA ALA A 413 1.34 -23.91 24.31
C ALA A 413 1.83 -25.33 24.61
N ALA A 414 3.04 -25.50 25.15
CA ALA A 414 3.57 -26.82 25.52
C ALA A 414 2.72 -27.51 26.60
N GLU A 415 2.20 -26.76 27.57
CA GLU A 415 1.23 -27.27 28.55
C GLU A 415 -0.09 -27.67 27.91
N ALA A 416 -0.62 -26.84 27.03
CA ALA A 416 -1.87 -27.09 26.31
C ALA A 416 -1.78 -28.36 25.45
N TYR A 417 -0.68 -28.57 24.71
CA TYR A 417 -0.48 -29.81 23.95
C TYR A 417 -0.42 -31.05 24.85
N ARG A 418 0.22 -30.96 26.03
CA ARG A 418 0.24 -32.07 27.01
C ARG A 418 -1.14 -32.39 27.58
N ASN A 419 -2.00 -31.38 27.76
CA ASN A 419 -3.38 -31.59 28.16
C ASN A 419 -4.19 -32.19 27.01
N ALA A 420 -4.11 -31.62 25.81
CA ALA A 420 -4.80 -32.11 24.61
C ALA A 420 -4.51 -33.60 24.36
N GLN A 421 -3.25 -34.01 24.49
CA GLN A 421 -2.82 -35.40 24.32
C GLN A 421 -3.51 -36.38 25.29
N LYS A 422 -3.88 -35.95 26.51
CA LYS A 422 -4.51 -36.81 27.52
C LYS A 422 -6.01 -36.99 27.31
N LEU A 423 -6.64 -36.10 26.55
CA LEU A 423 -8.11 -36.06 26.42
C LEU A 423 -8.65 -37.11 25.45
N TYR A 424 -7.81 -37.62 24.53
CA TYR A 424 -8.25 -38.59 23.53
C TYR A 424 -7.20 -39.67 23.26
N ASP A 425 -7.60 -40.92 23.46
CA ASP A 425 -6.73 -42.08 23.31
C ASP A 425 -6.83 -42.67 21.89
N GLU A 426 -6.47 -41.85 20.89
CA GLU A 426 -6.37 -42.26 19.49
C GLU A 426 -4.91 -42.06 19.00
N PRO A 427 -4.28 -43.07 18.37
CA PRO A 427 -2.86 -43.04 18.05
C PRO A 427 -2.40 -41.88 17.17
N ASN A 428 -3.16 -41.52 16.13
CA ASN A 428 -2.78 -40.45 15.19
C ASN A 428 -2.85 -39.07 15.85
N TYR A 429 -3.92 -38.82 16.61
CA TYR A 429 -4.13 -37.61 17.38
C TYR A 429 -3.03 -37.43 18.44
N GLN A 430 -2.70 -38.49 19.19
CA GLN A 430 -1.59 -38.43 20.15
C GLN A 430 -0.24 -38.18 19.45
N GLN A 431 -0.02 -38.74 18.27
CA GLN A 431 1.19 -38.50 17.49
C GLN A 431 1.30 -37.04 17.04
N ILE A 432 0.20 -36.41 16.58
CA ILE A 432 0.14 -34.99 16.23
C ILE A 432 0.49 -34.13 17.45
N CYS A 433 -0.18 -34.34 18.59
CA CYS A 433 0.10 -33.57 19.82
C CYS A 433 1.56 -33.73 20.26
N ARG A 434 2.12 -34.95 20.23
CA ARG A 434 3.52 -35.22 20.61
C ARG A 434 4.52 -34.55 19.67
N PHE A 435 4.26 -34.58 18.37
CA PHE A 435 5.14 -33.97 17.37
C PHE A 435 5.18 -32.44 17.52
N GLU A 436 4.01 -31.79 17.56
CA GLU A 436 3.93 -30.33 17.71
C GLU A 436 4.47 -29.85 19.06
N ALA A 437 4.18 -30.56 20.17
CA ALA A 437 4.77 -30.27 21.47
C ALA A 437 6.29 -30.34 21.46
N ARG A 438 6.87 -31.29 20.71
CA ARG A 438 8.33 -31.42 20.56
C ARG A 438 8.92 -30.25 19.79
N VAL A 439 8.28 -29.80 18.70
CA VAL A 439 8.71 -28.61 17.95
C VAL A 439 8.69 -27.36 18.85
N VAL A 440 7.64 -27.16 19.63
CA VAL A 440 7.55 -26.04 20.59
C VAL A 440 8.64 -26.13 21.66
N SER A 441 8.94 -27.34 22.17
CA SER A 441 9.94 -27.53 23.21
C SER A 441 11.37 -27.14 22.80
N THR A 442 11.69 -27.15 21.50
CA THR A 442 12.98 -26.67 20.95
C THR A 442 13.22 -25.19 21.28
N TRP A 443 12.16 -24.40 21.44
CA TRP A 443 12.20 -22.94 21.63
C TRP A 443 12.02 -22.50 23.09
N LEU A 444 11.82 -23.44 24.01
CA LEU A 444 11.69 -23.17 25.44
C LEU A 444 13.08 -23.02 26.12
N PRO A 445 13.14 -22.40 27.31
CA PRO A 445 14.34 -22.37 28.13
C PRO A 445 14.96 -23.77 28.33
N PRO A 446 16.30 -23.92 28.32
CA PRO A 446 16.97 -25.21 28.42
C PRO A 446 16.83 -25.81 29.82
N GLY A 447 15.70 -26.47 30.08
CA GLY A 447 15.44 -27.23 31.29
C GLY A 447 16.10 -28.61 31.25
N GLY A 448 17.42 -28.70 31.50
CA GLY A 448 18.10 -29.90 32.01
C GLY A 448 18.05 -31.22 31.21
N ARG A 449 17.49 -31.27 29.99
CA ARG A 449 17.52 -32.49 29.14
C ARG A 449 18.21 -32.21 27.82
N GLN A 450 19.30 -32.95 27.61
CA GLN A 450 20.02 -33.06 26.34
C GLN A 450 19.06 -33.13 25.16
N MET A 451 19.38 -32.38 24.10
CA MET A 451 18.88 -32.59 22.74
C MET A 451 19.03 -34.06 22.38
N THR A 452 17.98 -34.85 22.62
CA THR A 452 17.92 -36.22 22.14
C THR A 452 17.58 -36.13 20.66
N ALA A 453 18.55 -36.49 19.83
CA ALA A 453 18.39 -36.66 18.40
C ALA A 453 17.26 -37.65 18.12
N ALA A 454 16.20 -37.21 17.42
CA ALA A 454 15.36 -38.00 16.50
C ALA A 454 14.02 -37.30 16.21
N VAL A 455 14.04 -36.21 15.44
CA VAL A 455 13.24 -36.00 14.19
C VAL A 455 13.96 -34.88 13.42
N ALA A 456 14.22 -35.07 12.13
CA ALA A 456 14.77 -34.01 11.27
C ALA A 456 13.69 -32.93 11.06
N HIS A 457 13.71 -31.87 11.87
CA HIS A 457 12.85 -30.69 11.71
C HIS A 457 13.71 -29.43 11.57
N TRP A 458 13.33 -28.56 10.63
CA TRP A 458 14.10 -27.36 10.27
C TRP A 458 14.33 -26.40 11.46
N SER A 459 13.38 -26.34 12.40
CA SER A 459 13.50 -25.47 13.59
C SER A 459 14.69 -25.82 14.47
N ASN A 460 15.14 -27.09 14.48
CA ASN A 460 16.32 -27.51 15.23
C ASN A 460 17.59 -26.89 14.64
N ALA A 461 17.70 -26.81 13.32
CA ALA A 461 18.85 -26.19 12.67
C ALA A 461 18.91 -24.67 12.88
N LEU A 462 17.75 -24.00 12.87
CA LEU A 462 17.67 -22.58 13.21
C LEU A 462 18.02 -22.33 14.69
N ARG A 463 17.52 -23.19 15.58
CA ARG A 463 17.84 -23.12 17.01
C ARG A 463 19.34 -23.31 17.27
N ASP A 464 19.96 -24.30 16.61
CA ASP A 464 21.40 -24.52 16.66
C ASP A 464 22.17 -23.27 16.23
N ALA A 465 21.72 -22.60 15.15
CA ALA A 465 22.35 -21.37 14.65
C ALA A 465 22.38 -20.22 15.67
N LEU A 466 21.37 -20.13 16.55
CA LEU A 466 21.32 -19.15 17.65
C LEU A 466 22.23 -19.54 18.83
N HIS A 467 22.63 -20.81 18.92
CA HIS A 467 23.56 -21.31 19.94
C HIS A 467 25.02 -21.22 19.49
N ARG A 468 25.30 -21.50 18.22
CA ARG A 468 26.59 -21.33 17.55
C ARG A 468 26.30 -21.22 16.07
N VAL A 469 27.01 -20.41 15.30
CA VAL A 469 26.76 -20.31 13.85
C VAL A 469 27.63 -21.34 13.11
N PRO A 470 27.15 -22.55 12.75
CA PRO A 470 27.94 -23.49 11.97
C PRO A 470 28.01 -23.07 10.48
N ASP A 471 28.80 -23.78 9.68
CA ASP A 471 28.69 -23.74 8.23
C ASP A 471 27.38 -24.42 7.80
N LEU A 472 26.27 -23.68 7.84
CA LEU A 472 24.91 -24.18 7.64
C LEU A 472 24.66 -24.72 6.22
N THR A 473 25.51 -24.37 5.26
CA THR A 473 25.46 -24.88 3.89
C THR A 473 25.55 -26.41 3.83
N ALA A 474 26.26 -27.03 4.77
CA ALA A 474 26.47 -28.47 4.81
C ALA A 474 25.35 -29.26 5.53
N ARG A 475 24.45 -28.60 6.28
CA ARG A 475 23.48 -29.27 7.17
C ARG A 475 22.02 -29.15 6.74
N VAL A 476 21.66 -28.08 6.03
CA VAL A 476 20.29 -27.85 5.58
C VAL A 476 20.36 -27.44 4.11
N PRO A 477 19.98 -28.31 3.16
CA PRO A 477 19.96 -27.97 1.73
C PRO A 477 19.03 -26.78 1.46
N ALA A 478 19.41 -25.91 0.51
CA ALA A 478 18.61 -24.75 0.09
C ALA A 478 17.48 -25.12 -0.90
N ASP A 479 17.22 -26.41 -1.07
CA ASP A 479 16.38 -26.94 -2.13
C ASP A 479 14.88 -26.66 -1.87
N ASP A 480 14.48 -26.59 -0.59
CA ASP A 480 13.10 -26.30 -0.15
C ASP A 480 12.99 -24.94 0.57
N LEU A 481 11.80 -24.32 0.53
CA LEU A 481 11.45 -23.01 1.07
C LEU A 481 11.85 -22.84 2.55
N ARG A 482 11.58 -23.84 3.38
CA ARG A 482 11.96 -23.85 4.80
C ARG A 482 13.47 -23.92 5.01
N GLY A 483 14.19 -24.60 4.12
CA GLY A 483 15.66 -24.65 4.12
C GLY A 483 16.25 -23.27 3.85
N ARG A 484 15.74 -22.57 2.83
CA ARG A 484 16.14 -21.18 2.53
C ARG A 484 15.85 -20.23 3.68
N LEU A 485 14.68 -20.34 4.32
CA LEU A 485 14.32 -19.52 5.48
C LEU A 485 15.34 -19.69 6.62
N VAL A 486 15.69 -20.94 6.96
CA VAL A 486 16.67 -21.24 8.01
C VAL A 486 18.03 -20.65 7.67
N GLN A 487 18.52 -20.84 6.45
CA GLN A 487 19.80 -20.29 6.01
C GLN A 487 19.82 -18.75 6.05
N GLY A 488 18.74 -18.12 5.60
CA GLY A 488 18.57 -16.68 5.59
C GLY A 488 18.55 -16.08 7.00
N LEU A 489 17.70 -16.60 7.89
CA LEU A 489 17.61 -16.15 9.28
C LEU A 489 18.91 -16.38 10.06
N ALA A 490 19.59 -17.49 9.80
CA ALA A 490 20.90 -17.72 10.42
C ALA A 490 21.98 -16.78 9.87
N ALA A 491 21.94 -16.41 8.60
CA ALA A 491 22.81 -15.37 8.05
C ALA A 491 22.53 -14.01 8.71
N VAL A 492 21.27 -13.68 9.03
CA VAL A 492 20.92 -12.50 9.83
C VAL A 492 21.54 -12.57 11.23
N ALA A 493 21.39 -13.69 11.94
CA ALA A 493 21.97 -13.88 13.27
C ALA A 493 23.51 -13.82 13.27
N ALA A 494 24.12 -14.31 12.18
CA ALA A 494 25.56 -14.22 11.94
C ALA A 494 26.02 -12.80 11.56
N GLY A 495 25.11 -11.90 11.17
CA GLY A 495 25.37 -10.56 10.63
C GLY A 495 25.92 -10.55 9.20
N GLU A 496 25.70 -11.62 8.42
CA GLU A 496 26.04 -11.72 7.00
C GLU A 496 24.91 -11.13 6.13
N LEU A 497 24.65 -9.82 6.27
CA LEU A 497 23.46 -9.15 5.71
C LEU A 497 23.27 -9.31 4.20
N ARG A 498 24.36 -9.31 3.41
CA ARG A 498 24.29 -9.54 1.96
C ARG A 498 23.78 -10.93 1.62
N ARG A 499 24.39 -11.96 2.23
CA ARG A 499 23.98 -13.35 2.06
C ARG A 499 22.56 -13.58 2.55
N ALA A 500 22.18 -12.97 3.68
CA ALA A 500 20.81 -13.03 4.17
C ALA A 500 19.82 -12.49 3.13
N ARG A 501 20.12 -11.34 2.52
CA ARG A 501 19.30 -10.77 1.45
C ARG A 501 19.24 -11.67 0.23
N ASP A 502 20.36 -12.21 -0.23
CA ASP A 502 20.42 -13.07 -1.42
C ASP A 502 19.57 -14.33 -1.20
N VAL A 503 19.68 -14.98 -0.03
CA VAL A 503 18.93 -16.21 0.28
C VAL A 503 17.46 -15.95 0.57
N LEU A 504 17.14 -14.92 1.38
CA LEU A 504 15.75 -14.58 1.71
C LEU A 504 15.02 -13.96 0.52
N GLY A 505 15.72 -13.24 -0.36
CA GLY A 505 15.14 -12.67 -1.58
C GLY A 505 14.73 -13.73 -2.61
N LEU A 506 15.29 -14.94 -2.52
CA LEU A 506 14.84 -16.11 -3.29
C LEU A 506 13.56 -16.74 -2.71
N ILE A 507 13.17 -16.36 -1.49
CA ILE A 507 11.86 -16.68 -0.91
C ILE A 507 10.87 -15.66 -1.47
N GLY A 508 10.55 -15.83 -2.76
CA GLY A 508 9.59 -15.01 -3.49
C GLY A 508 8.56 -15.88 -4.19
N GLU A 509 7.35 -15.93 -3.62
CA GLU A 509 6.02 -16.24 -4.18
C GLU A 509 5.81 -17.32 -5.27
N ASP A 510 6.79 -18.17 -5.54
CA ASP A 510 6.64 -19.38 -6.35
C ASP A 510 6.48 -20.61 -5.42
N GLU A 511 5.30 -20.71 -4.78
CA GLU A 511 4.54 -21.89 -4.30
C GLU A 511 3.55 -21.47 -3.18
N PRO A 512 2.26 -21.88 -3.22
CA PRO A 512 1.24 -21.45 -2.26
C PRO A 512 1.27 -22.18 -0.90
N ALA A 513 2.37 -22.84 -0.50
CA ALA A 513 2.30 -23.84 0.58
C ALA A 513 2.55 -23.32 2.02
N ASP A 514 3.38 -22.31 2.24
CA ASP A 514 3.77 -21.89 3.61
C ASP A 514 3.78 -20.37 3.83
N PRO A 515 2.64 -19.80 4.25
CA PRO A 515 2.53 -18.36 4.50
C PRO A 515 3.41 -17.83 5.64
N LEU A 516 3.69 -18.64 6.66
CA LEU A 516 4.55 -18.25 7.78
C LEU A 516 5.96 -17.93 7.28
N ALA A 517 6.51 -18.77 6.41
CA ALA A 517 7.86 -18.57 5.87
C ALA A 517 7.97 -17.27 5.07
N ARG A 518 6.93 -16.89 4.32
CA ARG A 518 6.87 -15.64 3.56
C ARG A 518 6.85 -14.42 4.46
N VAL A 519 5.95 -14.37 5.44
CA VAL A 519 5.83 -13.24 6.37
C VAL A 519 7.13 -13.06 7.16
N VAL A 520 7.72 -14.16 7.67
CA VAL A 520 8.98 -14.10 8.42
C VAL A 520 10.16 -13.69 7.54
N ALA A 521 10.22 -14.15 6.28
CA ALA A 521 11.24 -13.71 5.33
C ALA A 521 11.10 -12.21 4.99
N GLY A 522 9.87 -11.73 4.78
CA GLY A 522 9.56 -10.32 4.55
C GLY A 522 9.99 -9.44 5.71
N LEU A 523 9.69 -9.86 6.95
CA LEU A 523 10.15 -9.19 8.17
C LEU A 523 11.68 -9.12 8.23
N ALA A 524 12.35 -10.24 7.99
CA ALA A 524 13.81 -10.31 8.04
C ALA A 524 14.47 -9.46 6.94
N LEU A 525 13.91 -9.43 5.73
CA LEU A 525 14.39 -8.58 4.62
C LEU A 525 14.19 -7.10 4.94
N ALA A 526 13.03 -6.71 5.48
CA ALA A 526 12.78 -5.33 5.89
C ALA A 526 13.77 -4.87 6.99
N ALA A 527 14.08 -5.75 7.96
CA ALA A 527 15.10 -5.50 8.97
C ALA A 527 16.51 -5.37 8.37
N VAL A 528 16.89 -6.26 7.44
CA VAL A 528 18.18 -6.20 6.74
C VAL A 528 18.33 -4.89 5.95
N ASP A 529 17.29 -4.48 5.23
CA ASP A 529 17.32 -3.25 4.42
C ASP A 529 17.31 -1.97 5.28
N LEU A 530 16.69 -2.01 6.46
CA LEU A 530 16.81 -0.94 7.45
C LEU A 530 18.25 -0.84 7.98
N ILE A 531 18.88 -1.96 8.35
CA ILE A 531 20.25 -1.98 8.87
C ILE A 531 21.27 -1.53 7.82
N ASP A 532 21.09 -1.94 6.55
CA ASP A 532 21.98 -1.61 5.43
C ASP A 532 21.70 -0.21 4.83
N GLY A 533 20.71 0.52 5.35
CA GLY A 533 20.37 1.89 4.91
C GLY A 533 19.84 1.99 3.47
N ARG A 534 19.27 0.89 2.93
CA ARG A 534 18.76 0.81 1.55
C ARG A 534 17.26 1.05 1.42
N ALA A 535 16.52 1.04 2.53
CA ALA A 535 15.08 1.22 2.49
C ALA A 535 14.70 2.66 2.11
N THR A 536 13.93 2.81 1.03
CA THR A 536 13.32 4.09 0.61
C THR A 536 12.23 4.54 1.57
N ASP A 537 11.42 3.59 2.04
CA ASP A 537 10.44 3.78 3.11
C ASP A 537 10.38 2.50 3.98
N PRO A 538 11.26 2.39 5.00
CA PRO A 538 11.29 1.20 5.85
C PRO A 538 10.03 1.03 6.68
N ALA A 539 9.36 2.12 7.08
CA ALA A 539 8.14 2.06 7.89
C ALA A 539 6.98 1.44 7.10
N ALA A 540 6.78 1.86 5.84
CA ALA A 540 5.76 1.27 4.97
C ALA A 540 5.98 -0.23 4.73
N ARG A 541 7.24 -0.68 4.62
CA ARG A 541 7.55 -2.11 4.48
C ARG A 541 7.16 -2.92 5.71
N PHE A 542 7.49 -2.46 6.91
CA PHE A 542 7.06 -3.13 8.14
C PHE A 542 5.54 -3.11 8.30
N SER A 543 4.89 -2.01 7.92
CA SER A 543 3.43 -1.90 7.93
C SER A 543 2.76 -2.93 7.01
N THR A 544 3.32 -3.13 5.80
CA THR A 544 2.83 -4.14 4.85
C THR A 544 2.98 -5.55 5.41
N VAL A 545 4.16 -5.89 5.96
CA VAL A 545 4.39 -7.21 6.55
C VAL A 545 3.53 -7.43 7.80
N ALA A 546 3.22 -6.37 8.56
CA ALA A 546 2.29 -6.45 9.70
C ALA A 546 0.88 -6.82 9.26
N ILE A 547 0.39 -6.25 8.16
CA ILE A 547 -0.92 -6.59 7.57
C ILE A 547 -0.92 -8.05 7.13
N ASP A 548 0.14 -8.50 6.45
CA ASP A 548 0.26 -9.91 6.04
C ASP A 548 0.29 -10.84 7.26
N ALA A 549 1.01 -10.46 8.32
CA ALA A 549 1.04 -11.22 9.58
C ALA A 549 -0.33 -11.29 10.25
N ASP A 550 -1.09 -10.20 10.26
CA ASP A 550 -2.45 -10.16 10.80
C ASP A 550 -3.40 -11.04 10.00
N ASN A 551 -3.33 -10.99 8.66
CA ASN A 551 -4.12 -11.81 7.75
C ASN A 551 -3.84 -13.32 7.93
N GLU A 552 -2.59 -13.68 8.24
CA GLU A 552 -2.18 -15.06 8.49
C GLU A 552 -2.38 -15.51 9.95
N GLY A 553 -2.92 -14.63 10.82
CA GLY A 553 -3.17 -14.92 12.22
C GLY A 553 -1.89 -15.10 13.04
N LEU A 554 -0.86 -14.29 12.79
CA LEU A 554 0.46 -14.30 13.45
C LEU A 554 0.69 -13.03 14.29
N PRO A 555 -0.08 -12.81 15.37
CA PRO A 555 -0.03 -11.56 16.15
C PRO A 555 1.33 -11.26 16.79
N TRP A 556 2.16 -12.26 17.11
CA TRP A 556 3.52 -11.98 17.62
C TRP A 556 4.42 -11.37 16.55
N VAL A 557 4.27 -11.78 15.28
CA VAL A 557 5.01 -11.23 14.14
C VAL A 557 4.53 -9.81 13.83
N SER A 558 3.21 -9.60 13.83
CA SER A 558 2.60 -8.27 13.68
C SER A 558 3.09 -7.28 14.75
N ARG A 559 3.13 -7.70 16.02
CA ARG A 559 3.68 -6.90 17.13
C ARG A 559 5.15 -6.54 16.91
N LEU A 560 5.97 -7.50 16.46
CA LEU A 560 7.37 -7.25 16.11
C LEU A 560 7.50 -6.25 14.96
N CYS A 561 6.69 -6.39 13.91
CA CYS A 561 6.66 -5.47 12.77
C CYS A 561 6.31 -4.05 13.21
N HIS A 562 5.28 -3.87 14.05
CA HIS A 562 4.93 -2.56 14.58
C HIS A 562 6.04 -1.94 15.44
N GLY A 563 6.73 -2.73 16.26
CA GLY A 563 7.88 -2.23 17.02
C GLY A 563 9.02 -1.76 16.10
N LEU A 564 9.31 -2.53 15.05
CA LEU A 564 10.33 -2.18 14.05
C LEU A 564 9.90 -1.00 13.16
N GLU A 565 8.60 -0.84 12.88
CA GLU A 565 8.02 0.32 12.19
C GLU A 565 8.26 1.60 12.99
N GLN A 566 7.96 1.59 14.30
CA GLN A 566 8.23 2.74 15.18
C GLN A 566 9.73 3.08 15.21
N ILE A 567 10.57 2.07 15.29
CA ILE A 567 12.03 2.21 15.25
C ILE A 567 12.51 2.81 13.92
N ALA A 568 11.97 2.34 12.80
CA ALA A 568 12.28 2.86 11.48
C ALA A 568 11.93 4.35 11.35
N LEU A 569 10.80 4.76 11.92
CA LEU A 569 10.38 6.17 11.97
C LEU A 569 11.27 7.03 12.88
N VAL A 570 11.78 6.50 13.99
CA VAL A 570 12.77 7.19 14.83
C VAL A 570 14.04 7.46 14.04
N VAL A 571 14.54 6.45 13.30
CA VAL A 571 15.76 6.57 12.49
C VAL A 571 15.58 7.54 11.32
N ALA A 572 14.39 7.61 10.71
CA ALA A 572 14.13 8.43 9.55
C ALA A 572 13.80 9.91 9.86
N ALA A 573 13.15 10.18 11.00
CA ALA A 573 12.57 11.50 11.29
C ALA A 573 12.98 12.10 12.66
N ASP A 574 14.01 11.53 13.32
CA ASP A 574 14.51 11.94 14.64
C ASP A 574 13.40 12.09 15.71
N ALA A 575 12.37 11.24 15.59
CA ALA A 575 11.17 11.29 16.41
C ALA A 575 11.34 10.48 17.69
N VAL A 576 12.30 10.90 18.52
CA VAL A 576 12.78 10.18 19.72
C VAL A 576 11.64 9.78 20.69
N TRP A 577 10.57 10.57 20.76
CA TRP A 577 9.38 10.28 21.59
C TRP A 577 8.68 8.95 21.23
N ARG A 578 8.84 8.43 20.00
CA ARG A 578 8.25 7.14 19.57
C ARG A 578 8.90 5.94 20.26
N LEU A 579 10.09 6.11 20.83
CA LEU A 579 10.74 5.05 21.62
C LEU A 579 9.96 4.72 22.89
N ASP A 580 9.23 5.69 23.46
CA ASP A 580 8.36 5.46 24.63
C ASP A 580 7.15 4.59 24.28
N GLY A 581 6.66 4.69 23.02
CA GLY A 581 5.61 3.83 22.48
C GLY A 581 6.02 2.36 22.33
N CYS A 582 7.32 2.09 22.13
CA CYS A 582 7.83 0.72 21.98
C CYS A 582 7.82 -0.06 23.30
N ALA A 583 7.85 0.62 24.45
CA ALA A 583 7.84 -0.01 25.77
C ALA A 583 6.55 -0.82 26.01
N HIS A 584 5.41 -0.33 25.54
CA HIS A 584 4.13 -1.03 25.67
C HIS A 584 4.04 -2.29 24.80
N LEU A 585 4.72 -2.32 23.65
CA LEU A 585 4.81 -3.54 22.83
C LEU A 585 5.63 -4.64 23.55
N VAL A 586 6.67 -4.24 24.29
CA VAL A 586 7.44 -5.14 25.16
C VAL A 586 6.57 -5.65 26.30
N ASP A 587 5.85 -4.76 27.01
CA ASP A 587 4.94 -5.15 28.09
C ASP A 587 3.85 -6.12 27.60
N ALA A 588 3.29 -5.86 26.40
CA ALA A 588 2.28 -6.71 25.80
C ALA A 588 2.84 -8.10 25.43
N ALA A 589 4.06 -8.18 24.90
CA ALA A 589 4.72 -9.45 24.63
C ALA A 589 4.95 -10.24 25.93
N GLU A 590 5.42 -9.59 26.99
CA GLU A 590 5.64 -10.22 28.29
C GLU A 590 4.35 -10.73 28.93
N GLN A 591 3.27 -9.93 28.89
CA GLN A 591 1.95 -10.35 29.40
C GLN A 591 1.38 -11.55 28.65
N MET A 592 1.65 -11.65 27.34
CA MET A 592 1.23 -12.79 26.52
C MET A 592 2.15 -14.01 26.68
N GLY A 593 3.31 -13.85 27.33
CA GLY A 593 4.31 -14.91 27.50
C GLY A 593 5.23 -15.11 26.29
N ASP A 594 5.30 -14.13 25.39
CA ASP A 594 6.19 -14.09 24.23
C ASP A 594 7.57 -13.54 24.60
N GLN A 595 8.41 -14.41 25.17
CA GLN A 595 9.76 -14.06 25.61
C GLN A 595 10.69 -13.70 24.44
N TRP A 596 10.51 -14.34 23.28
CA TRP A 596 11.31 -14.07 22.09
C TRP A 596 11.01 -12.69 21.51
N GLY A 597 9.73 -12.35 21.36
CA GLY A 597 9.30 -11.04 20.89
C GLY A 597 9.75 -9.91 21.83
N ALA A 598 9.58 -10.09 23.15
CA ALA A 598 10.04 -9.13 24.15
C ALA A 598 11.56 -8.91 24.08
N GLY A 599 12.35 -9.99 24.03
CA GLY A 599 13.81 -9.92 23.94
C GLY A 599 14.30 -9.21 22.67
N LEU A 600 13.70 -9.52 21.51
CA LEU A 600 14.04 -8.88 20.24
C LEU A 600 13.70 -7.38 20.23
N LEU A 601 12.50 -7.00 20.72
CA LEU A 601 12.12 -5.58 20.82
C LEU A 601 13.06 -4.82 21.75
N ARG A 602 13.34 -5.33 22.95
CA ARG A 602 14.27 -4.72 23.90
C ARG A 602 15.67 -4.53 23.29
N TRP A 603 16.16 -5.52 22.57
CA TRP A 603 17.44 -5.43 21.88
C TRP A 603 17.47 -4.28 20.86
N VAL A 604 16.49 -4.22 19.96
CA VAL A 604 16.47 -3.18 18.91
C VAL A 604 16.24 -1.79 19.51
N ILE A 605 15.32 -1.65 20.47
CA ILE A 605 15.10 -0.38 21.20
C ILE A 605 16.40 0.10 21.84
N GLY A 606 17.13 -0.81 22.50
CA GLY A 606 18.40 -0.51 23.16
C GLY A 606 19.48 -0.03 22.17
N VAL A 607 19.61 -0.69 21.02
CA VAL A 607 20.54 -0.28 19.95
C VAL A 607 20.19 1.12 19.42
N VAL A 608 18.90 1.37 19.16
CA VAL A 608 18.44 2.66 18.61
C VAL A 608 18.60 3.78 19.61
N LYS A 609 18.25 3.57 20.89
CA LYS A 609 18.49 4.53 21.98
C LYS A 609 19.95 4.98 22.01
N GLN A 610 20.88 4.03 21.97
CA GLN A 610 22.31 4.36 21.93
C GLN A 610 22.72 5.17 20.69
N ARG A 611 22.11 4.88 19.53
CA ARG A 611 22.39 5.59 18.27
C ARG A 611 21.89 7.03 18.31
N VAL A 612 20.74 7.29 18.91
CA VAL A 612 20.19 8.65 19.06
C VAL A 612 20.70 9.37 20.32
N GLY A 613 21.76 8.88 20.95
CA GLY A 613 22.41 9.52 22.11
C GLY A 613 21.68 9.35 23.46
N GLN A 614 20.67 8.47 23.54
CA GLN A 614 20.00 8.09 24.78
C GLN A 614 20.65 6.86 25.43
N ASP A 615 20.39 6.66 26.74
CA ASP A 615 20.85 5.46 27.44
C ASP A 615 19.99 4.23 27.08
N GLY A 616 20.52 3.37 26.23
CA GLY A 616 19.92 2.08 25.87
C GLY A 616 20.40 0.90 26.72
N LYS A 617 21.30 1.11 27.70
CA LYS A 617 21.98 0.01 28.42
C LYS A 617 21.01 -0.89 29.19
N ALA A 618 19.98 -0.30 29.81
CA ALA A 618 18.98 -1.05 30.56
C ALA A 618 18.23 -2.06 29.67
N GLU A 619 17.78 -1.63 28.49
CA GLU A 619 17.08 -2.49 27.53
C GLU A 619 17.98 -3.60 26.99
N LEU A 620 19.23 -3.27 26.66
CA LEU A 620 20.20 -4.26 26.17
C LEU A 620 20.54 -5.30 27.25
N THR A 621 20.63 -4.89 28.52
CA THR A 621 20.90 -5.81 29.64
C THR A 621 19.68 -6.71 29.91
N ALA A 622 18.47 -6.17 29.80
CA ALA A 622 17.24 -6.94 29.91
C ALA A 622 17.12 -7.96 28.76
N ALA A 623 17.38 -7.53 27.52
CA ALA A 623 17.42 -8.43 26.36
C ALA A 623 18.49 -9.53 26.50
N GLU A 624 19.68 -9.18 26.99
CA GLU A 624 20.75 -10.13 27.28
C GLU A 624 20.29 -11.22 28.26
N THR A 625 19.60 -10.82 29.33
CA THR A 625 19.06 -11.73 30.35
C THR A 625 18.02 -12.67 29.74
N VAL A 626 17.08 -12.13 28.96
CA VAL A 626 16.06 -12.92 28.27
C VAL A 626 16.70 -13.94 27.31
N PHE A 627 17.69 -13.53 26.51
CA PHE A 627 18.37 -14.46 25.61
C PHE A 627 19.26 -15.48 26.33
N ALA A 628 19.78 -15.16 27.52
CA ALA A 628 20.49 -16.12 28.36
C ALA A 628 19.54 -17.21 28.87
N ASP A 629 18.39 -16.82 29.40
CA ASP A 629 17.34 -17.73 29.88
C ASP A 629 16.79 -18.59 28.74
N LEU A 630 16.70 -18.02 27.54
CA LEU A 630 16.34 -18.72 26.31
C LEU A 630 17.51 -19.51 25.69
N GLY A 631 18.72 -19.56 26.28
CA GLY A 631 19.84 -20.33 25.73
C GLY A 631 20.28 -19.90 24.32
N ALA A 632 20.27 -18.59 24.02
CA ALA A 632 20.64 -17.99 22.74
C ALA A 632 21.93 -17.14 22.84
N PRO A 633 23.11 -17.74 23.06
CA PRO A 633 24.38 -17.04 23.27
C PRO A 633 24.82 -16.13 22.10
N VAL A 634 24.41 -16.41 20.86
CA VAL A 634 24.71 -15.52 19.72
C VAL A 634 23.99 -14.17 19.87
N LEU A 635 22.71 -14.18 20.26
CA LEU A 635 21.95 -12.95 20.50
C LEU A 635 22.40 -12.24 21.79
N GLN A 636 22.78 -13.01 22.81
CA GLN A 636 23.42 -12.48 24.03
C GLN A 636 24.68 -11.66 23.69
N LEU A 637 25.50 -12.19 22.79
CA LEU A 637 26.73 -11.53 22.32
C LEU A 637 26.42 -10.21 21.60
N TRP A 638 25.41 -10.17 20.73
CA TRP A 638 24.97 -8.93 20.08
C TRP A 638 24.50 -7.87 21.08
N CYS A 639 23.77 -8.26 22.13
CA CYS A 639 23.35 -7.35 23.20
C CYS A 639 24.56 -6.77 23.96
N ARG A 640 25.52 -7.63 24.34
CA ARG A 640 26.75 -7.21 25.03
C ARG A 640 27.58 -6.25 24.18
N LEU A 641 27.79 -6.58 22.90
CA LEU A 641 28.55 -5.74 21.97
C LEU A 641 27.92 -4.37 21.78
N ALA A 642 26.60 -4.27 21.71
CA ALA A 642 25.91 -2.98 21.67
C ALA A 642 26.12 -2.22 22.99
N ALA A 643 25.94 -2.88 24.14
CA ALA A 643 26.04 -2.28 25.47
C ALA A 643 27.46 -1.82 25.86
N THR A 644 28.50 -2.49 25.35
CA THR A 644 29.90 -2.21 25.70
C THR A 644 30.53 -1.17 24.77
N ARG A 645 31.27 -0.21 25.35
CA ARG A 645 32.03 0.78 24.59
C ARG A 645 33.38 0.20 24.12
N PRO A 646 33.91 0.61 22.93
CA PRO A 646 35.15 0.04 22.41
C PRO A 646 36.40 0.21 23.29
N GLY A 647 36.39 1.14 24.25
CA GLY A 647 37.48 1.35 25.23
C GLY A 647 37.35 0.56 26.54
N ASP A 648 36.31 -0.26 26.71
CA ASP A 648 36.13 -1.09 27.90
C ASP A 648 37.07 -2.30 27.87
N SER A 649 37.65 -2.64 29.03
CA SER A 649 38.49 -3.84 29.23
C SER A 649 37.82 -5.16 28.83
N ALA A 650 36.48 -5.20 28.80
CA ALA A 650 35.71 -6.36 28.35
C ALA A 650 35.65 -6.51 26.82
N TYR A 651 35.89 -5.44 26.05
CA TYR A 651 35.68 -5.40 24.60
C TYR A 651 36.51 -6.44 23.81
N PRO A 652 37.81 -6.65 24.10
CA PRO A 652 38.61 -7.67 23.41
C PRO A 652 38.11 -9.10 23.65
N LYS A 653 37.64 -9.39 24.87
CA LYS A 653 37.07 -10.70 25.22
C LYS A 653 35.77 -10.98 24.46
N LEU A 654 34.97 -9.95 24.23
CA LEU A 654 33.75 -10.06 23.41
C LEU A 654 34.10 -10.37 21.95
N VAL A 655 35.08 -9.68 21.37
CA VAL A 655 35.54 -9.94 19.99
C VAL A 655 36.08 -11.37 19.83
N GLU A 656 36.84 -11.87 20.82
CA GLU A 656 37.26 -13.27 20.84
C GLU A 656 36.08 -14.25 20.93
N THR A 657 35.07 -13.93 21.74
CA THR A 657 33.84 -14.73 21.84
C THR A 657 33.11 -14.80 20.49
N CYS A 658 33.08 -13.70 19.72
CA CYS A 658 32.52 -13.68 18.37
C CYS A 658 33.24 -14.65 17.43
N ARG A 659 34.56 -14.79 17.56
CA ARG A 659 35.40 -15.74 16.80
C ARG A 659 35.04 -17.18 17.13
N THR A 660 34.95 -17.50 18.42
CA THR A 660 34.60 -18.85 18.91
C THR A 660 33.20 -19.28 18.48
N LEU A 661 32.24 -18.35 18.46
CA LEU A 661 30.87 -18.60 18.03
C LEU A 661 30.67 -18.52 16.50
N HIS A 662 31.71 -18.16 15.74
CA HIS A 662 31.67 -17.92 14.30
C HIS A 662 30.66 -16.83 13.85
N ALA A 663 30.36 -15.85 14.72
CA ALA A 663 29.49 -14.73 14.41
C ALA A 663 30.27 -13.62 13.67
N ARG A 664 30.54 -13.82 12.37
CA ARG A 664 31.42 -12.95 11.57
C ARG A 664 30.94 -11.50 11.46
N GLY A 665 29.64 -11.28 11.32
CA GLY A 665 29.07 -9.93 11.30
C GLY A 665 29.14 -9.24 12.66
N ALA A 666 29.04 -9.97 13.77
CA ALA A 666 29.26 -9.41 15.11
C ALA A 666 30.74 -8.98 15.30
N GLN A 667 31.68 -9.77 14.79
CA GLN A 667 33.11 -9.40 14.75
C GLN A 667 33.30 -8.12 13.94
N ALA A 668 32.72 -8.07 12.74
CA ALA A 668 32.89 -6.95 11.83
C ALA A 668 32.22 -5.67 12.37
N PHE A 669 31.05 -5.79 13.00
CA PHE A 669 30.41 -4.70 13.74
C PHE A 669 31.31 -4.19 14.88
N ALA A 670 31.87 -5.08 15.70
CA ALA A 670 32.72 -4.70 16.82
C ALA A 670 34.01 -4.00 16.36
N LEU A 671 34.63 -4.46 15.26
CA LEU A 671 35.80 -3.83 14.68
C LEU A 671 35.47 -2.49 14.01
N GLY A 672 34.33 -2.38 13.34
CA GLY A 672 33.89 -1.15 12.68
C GLY A 672 33.64 0.01 13.64
N ARG A 673 33.31 -0.25 14.91
CA ARG A 673 33.17 0.78 15.96
C ARG A 673 34.50 1.40 16.40
N LEU A 674 35.63 0.93 15.89
CA LEU A 674 36.97 1.45 16.13
C LEU A 674 37.48 2.20 14.89
N GLY A 675 38.37 3.16 15.08
CA GLY A 675 39.14 3.73 13.96
C GLY A 675 40.06 2.67 13.32
N ALA A 676 40.54 2.91 12.10
CA ALA A 676 41.33 1.95 11.31
C ALA A 676 42.51 1.32 12.09
N ASP A 677 43.26 2.14 12.83
CA ASP A 677 44.40 1.68 13.63
C ASP A 677 43.96 0.82 14.83
N GLY A 678 42.88 1.22 15.51
CA GLY A 678 42.31 0.47 16.63
C GLY A 678 41.72 -0.88 16.19
N ALA A 679 41.06 -0.91 15.02
CA ALA A 679 40.56 -2.13 14.41
C ALA A 679 41.70 -3.08 14.02
N ALA A 680 42.79 -2.56 13.43
CA ALA A 680 43.94 -3.37 13.03
C ALA A 680 44.69 -3.96 14.24
N GLU A 681 44.84 -3.19 15.32
CA GLU A 681 45.43 -3.65 16.57
C GLU A 681 44.60 -4.77 17.22
N LEU A 682 43.29 -4.54 17.37
CA LEU A 682 42.40 -5.51 17.99
C LEU A 682 42.27 -6.79 17.15
N ALA A 683 42.22 -6.67 15.82
CA ALA A 683 42.24 -7.82 14.92
C ALA A 683 43.52 -8.66 15.09
N ARG A 684 44.68 -8.02 15.28
CA ARG A 684 45.95 -8.72 15.54
C ARG A 684 45.95 -9.43 16.89
N GLN A 685 45.47 -8.75 17.94
CA GLN A 685 45.36 -9.32 19.30
C GLN A 685 44.43 -10.54 19.36
N CYS A 686 43.33 -10.52 18.60
CA CYS A 686 42.34 -11.59 18.57
C CYS A 686 42.59 -12.65 17.47
N GLY A 687 43.63 -12.49 16.64
CA GLY A 687 43.95 -13.41 15.54
C GLY A 687 42.92 -13.44 14.41
N ILE A 688 42.38 -12.28 14.02
CA ILE A 688 41.33 -12.13 13.00
C ILE A 688 41.94 -11.58 11.69
N PRO A 689 41.70 -12.22 10.52
CA PRO A 689 42.18 -11.70 9.23
C PRO A 689 41.47 -10.39 8.84
N LEU A 690 42.20 -9.28 8.64
CA LEU A 690 41.64 -7.98 8.22
C LEU A 690 40.94 -7.99 6.84
N ALA A 691 41.30 -8.92 5.96
CA ALA A 691 40.64 -9.08 4.65
C ALA A 691 39.15 -9.51 4.77
N ALA A 692 38.70 -9.91 5.96
CA ALA A 692 37.33 -10.37 6.22
C ALA A 692 36.37 -9.27 6.72
N THR A 693 36.83 -8.02 6.91
CA THR A 693 36.02 -6.96 7.52
C THR A 693 35.56 -5.92 6.50
N THR A 694 34.55 -6.25 5.70
CA THR A 694 33.73 -5.23 5.01
C THR A 694 32.40 -5.05 5.74
N TYR A 695 32.46 -4.44 6.92
CA TYR A 695 31.29 -3.92 7.62
C TYR A 695 31.53 -2.45 7.95
N ARG A 696 30.65 -1.57 7.46
CA ARG A 696 30.68 -0.12 7.72
C ARG A 696 29.95 0.19 9.01
N THR A 697 30.42 1.16 9.78
CA THR A 697 29.61 1.80 10.82
C THR A 697 28.53 2.69 10.18
N PRO A 698 27.34 2.79 10.79
CA PRO A 698 26.22 3.57 10.25
C PRO A 698 26.38 5.11 10.28
N ASP A 699 27.59 5.65 10.50
CA ASP A 699 27.82 7.06 10.88
C ASP A 699 28.52 7.93 9.81
N GLU A 700 28.80 7.43 8.61
CA GLU A 700 29.34 8.28 7.54
C GLU A 700 28.27 8.71 6.51
N PRO A 701 28.08 10.02 6.27
CA PRO A 701 27.24 10.53 5.19
C PRO A 701 27.74 10.07 3.81
N ARG A 702 26.76 9.77 2.95
CA ARG A 702 26.80 9.13 1.62
C ARG A 702 27.74 9.70 0.53
N SER A 703 28.74 10.53 0.79
CA SER A 703 29.48 11.19 -0.32
C SER A 703 30.49 10.29 -1.07
N ALA A 704 30.86 9.11 -0.54
CA ALA A 704 31.86 8.25 -1.17
C ALA A 704 31.30 7.05 -1.96
N PHE A 705 29.98 6.81 -1.94
CA PHE A 705 29.38 5.61 -2.57
C PHE A 705 29.11 5.72 -4.07
N ALA A 706 29.30 6.89 -4.68
CA ALA A 706 29.34 6.99 -6.13
C ALA A 706 30.46 6.09 -6.69
N ALA A 707 31.61 5.96 -6.02
CA ALA A 707 32.79 5.34 -6.61
C ALA A 707 32.83 3.79 -6.57
N ALA A 708 32.17 3.12 -5.61
CA ALA A 708 32.27 1.66 -5.46
C ALA A 708 31.09 0.88 -6.10
N SER A 709 29.86 1.44 -6.08
CA SER A 709 28.78 0.95 -6.96
C SER A 709 29.15 1.15 -8.43
N GLN A 710 29.84 2.25 -8.76
CA GLN A 710 30.44 2.44 -10.09
C GLN A 710 31.42 1.35 -10.50
N VAL A 711 32.08 0.63 -9.58
CA VAL A 711 33.08 -0.41 -9.95
C VAL A 711 32.42 -1.75 -10.29
N VAL A 712 31.30 -2.11 -9.65
CA VAL A 712 30.51 -3.31 -10.01
C VAL A 712 29.53 -3.02 -11.16
N GLU A 713 28.99 -1.80 -11.25
CA GLU A 713 28.16 -1.38 -12.39
C GLU A 713 28.95 -1.07 -13.65
N ALA A 714 30.22 -0.65 -13.53
CA ALA A 714 31.10 -0.55 -14.69
C ALA A 714 31.45 -1.93 -15.30
N SER A 715 31.20 -3.04 -14.60
CA SER A 715 31.42 -4.38 -15.12
C SER A 715 30.16 -5.04 -15.70
N LEU A 716 28.97 -4.43 -15.57
CA LEU A 716 27.75 -4.94 -16.19
C LEU A 716 27.63 -4.38 -17.62
N PRO A 717 27.20 -5.20 -18.59
CA PRO A 717 27.04 -4.75 -19.97
C PRO A 717 25.97 -3.64 -20.04
N PRO A 718 26.18 -2.56 -20.81
CA PRO A 718 25.19 -1.51 -20.98
C PRO A 718 23.94 -2.08 -21.67
N VAL A 719 22.77 -1.74 -21.14
CA VAL A 719 21.48 -2.23 -21.65
C VAL A 719 20.71 -1.05 -22.25
N ALA A 720 20.24 -1.21 -23.49
CA ALA A 720 19.34 -0.26 -24.13
C ALA A 720 18.07 -0.96 -24.60
N ILE A 721 16.91 -0.45 -24.21
CA ILE A 721 15.60 -0.94 -24.63
C ILE A 721 14.93 0.09 -25.53
N THR A 722 14.51 -0.36 -26.70
CA THR A 722 13.76 0.43 -27.67
C THR A 722 12.34 -0.13 -27.74
N CYS A 723 11.34 0.71 -27.50
CA CYS A 723 9.91 0.39 -27.65
C CYS A 723 9.24 1.20 -28.77
N PHE A 724 9.79 2.35 -29.16
CA PHE A 724 9.29 3.15 -30.29
C PHE A 724 9.79 2.59 -31.62
N GLY A 725 8.89 2.46 -32.60
CA GLY A 725 9.23 2.01 -33.95
C GLY A 725 9.60 0.53 -34.06
N GLY A 726 9.44 -0.23 -32.98
CA GLY A 726 9.65 -1.68 -32.90
C GLY A 726 10.47 -2.09 -31.68
N TYR A 727 10.08 -3.20 -31.05
CA TYR A 727 10.67 -3.64 -29.78
C TYR A 727 12.05 -4.29 -29.96
N ARG A 728 13.08 -3.75 -29.30
CA ARG A 728 14.45 -4.27 -29.32
C ARG A 728 15.11 -4.12 -27.95
N ILE A 729 16.00 -5.05 -27.64
CA ILE A 729 16.89 -4.96 -26.48
C ILE A 729 18.32 -5.12 -27.01
N ALA A 730 19.20 -4.18 -26.68
CA ALA A 730 20.62 -4.28 -26.95
C ALA A 730 21.38 -4.42 -25.63
N ILE A 731 22.27 -5.41 -25.55
CA ILE A 731 23.14 -5.68 -24.40
C ILE A 731 24.57 -5.57 -24.90
N ASP A 732 25.36 -4.65 -24.34
CA ASP A 732 26.70 -4.33 -24.82
C ASP A 732 26.75 -3.90 -26.31
N GLY A 733 25.66 -3.28 -26.78
CA GLY A 733 25.51 -2.84 -28.17
C GLY A 733 25.04 -3.93 -29.15
N GLU A 734 25.01 -5.20 -28.73
CA GLU A 734 24.50 -6.32 -29.54
C GLU A 734 23.00 -6.54 -29.32
N VAL A 735 22.23 -6.67 -30.40
CA VAL A 735 20.78 -6.86 -30.33
C VAL A 735 20.45 -8.28 -29.87
N ALA A 736 19.74 -8.40 -28.75
CA ALA A 736 19.33 -9.68 -28.17
C ALA A 736 18.35 -10.44 -29.09
N GLU A 737 18.58 -11.74 -29.24
CA GLU A 737 17.76 -12.59 -30.12
C GLU A 737 16.44 -13.01 -29.45
N LEU A 738 15.43 -12.13 -29.52
CA LEU A 738 14.11 -12.34 -28.91
C LEU A 738 13.27 -13.46 -29.58
N SER A 739 13.73 -13.99 -30.72
CA SER A 739 13.12 -15.11 -31.46
C SER A 739 13.02 -16.39 -30.60
N THR A 740 13.95 -16.56 -29.67
CA THR A 740 14.05 -17.71 -28.75
C THR A 740 12.94 -17.73 -27.70
N LEU A 741 12.32 -16.59 -27.40
CA LEU A 741 11.15 -16.53 -26.51
C LEU A 741 9.87 -16.92 -27.24
N ARG A 742 9.01 -17.65 -26.52
CA ARG A 742 7.63 -17.89 -26.95
C ARG A 742 6.89 -16.54 -27.11
N PRO A 743 5.89 -16.45 -28.02
CA PRO A 743 5.18 -15.20 -28.28
C PRO A 743 4.65 -14.50 -27.02
N GLN A 744 4.01 -15.24 -26.12
CA GLN A 744 3.46 -14.68 -24.87
C GLN A 744 4.54 -14.20 -23.88
N ALA A 745 5.69 -14.89 -23.81
CA ALA A 745 6.83 -14.44 -23.00
C ALA A 745 7.44 -13.14 -23.56
N ARG A 746 7.50 -13.01 -24.89
CA ARG A 746 7.91 -11.76 -25.55
C ARG A 746 6.92 -10.63 -25.26
N SER A 747 5.61 -10.89 -25.30
CA SER A 747 4.59 -9.90 -24.98
C SER A 747 4.65 -9.44 -23.51
N VAL A 748 4.87 -10.33 -22.55
CA VAL A 748 5.12 -9.95 -21.15
C VAL A 748 6.29 -8.96 -21.05
N LEU A 749 7.40 -9.30 -21.68
CA LEU A 749 8.61 -8.49 -21.65
C LEU A 749 8.41 -7.11 -22.30
N GLN A 750 7.74 -7.07 -23.45
CA GLN A 750 7.32 -5.84 -24.14
C GLN A 750 6.45 -4.96 -23.25
N ILE A 751 5.45 -5.55 -22.59
CA ILE A 751 4.52 -4.82 -21.72
C ILE A 751 5.26 -4.23 -20.52
N LEU A 752 6.09 -5.03 -19.83
CA LEU A 752 6.86 -4.55 -18.68
C LEU A 752 7.92 -3.50 -19.05
N SER A 753 8.37 -3.47 -20.31
CA SER A 753 9.31 -2.47 -20.80
C SER A 753 8.66 -1.12 -21.14
N MET A 754 7.34 -1.04 -21.35
CA MET A 754 6.68 0.23 -21.68
C MET A 754 6.66 1.21 -20.49
N ALA A 755 6.73 0.69 -19.27
CA ALA A 755 6.71 1.47 -18.04
C ALA A 755 7.79 0.98 -17.07
N PRO A 756 9.08 1.19 -17.41
CA PRO A 756 10.20 0.62 -16.66
C PRO A 756 10.20 1.12 -15.22
N GLY A 757 10.35 0.20 -14.27
CA GLY A 757 10.35 0.51 -12.84
C GLY A 757 8.97 0.62 -12.18
N ARG A 758 7.86 0.51 -12.93
CA ARG A 758 6.50 0.39 -12.39
C ARG A 758 6.10 -1.07 -12.17
N ASP A 759 5.26 -1.29 -11.17
CA ASP A 759 4.62 -2.57 -10.92
C ASP A 759 3.40 -2.72 -11.82
N HIS A 760 3.28 -3.86 -12.50
CA HIS A 760 2.12 -4.24 -13.28
C HIS A 760 1.38 -5.36 -12.57
N HIS A 761 0.13 -5.12 -12.15
CA HIS A 761 -0.70 -6.13 -11.51
C HIS A 761 -0.90 -7.34 -12.45
N ARG A 762 -0.93 -8.55 -11.88
CA ARG A 762 -1.04 -9.79 -12.64
C ARG A 762 -2.34 -9.84 -13.42
N GLU A 763 -3.46 -9.38 -12.84
CA GLU A 763 -4.77 -9.38 -13.51
C GLU A 763 -4.74 -8.47 -14.73
N THR A 764 -4.06 -7.32 -14.64
CA THR A 764 -3.87 -6.44 -15.80
C THR A 764 -3.02 -7.12 -16.89
N LEU A 765 -1.97 -7.86 -16.51
CA LEU A 765 -1.17 -8.62 -17.48
C LEU A 765 -1.97 -9.78 -18.08
N GLU A 766 -2.79 -10.45 -17.27
CA GLU A 766 -3.64 -11.57 -17.67
C GLU A 766 -4.75 -11.12 -18.63
N ASP A 767 -5.43 -10.01 -18.33
CA ASP A 767 -6.46 -9.41 -19.19
C ASP A 767 -5.88 -8.97 -20.54
N ILE A 768 -4.67 -8.40 -20.54
CA ILE A 768 -3.99 -8.00 -21.78
C ILE A 768 -3.54 -9.24 -22.56
N LEU A 769 -2.92 -10.24 -21.92
CA LEU A 769 -2.32 -11.38 -22.63
C LEU A 769 -3.34 -12.46 -23.03
N TRP A 770 -4.41 -12.63 -22.25
CA TRP A 770 -5.42 -13.67 -22.38
C TRP A 770 -6.84 -13.16 -22.04
N PRO A 771 -7.40 -12.22 -22.81
CA PRO A 771 -8.71 -11.67 -22.54
C PRO A 771 -9.80 -12.75 -22.51
N GLY A 772 -10.62 -12.77 -21.46
CA GLY A 772 -11.74 -13.71 -21.30
C GLY A 772 -11.36 -15.13 -20.87
N VAL A 773 -10.12 -15.36 -20.43
CA VAL A 773 -9.68 -16.63 -19.84
C VAL A 773 -9.84 -16.58 -18.32
N ASP A 774 -10.23 -17.71 -17.70
CA ASP A 774 -10.33 -17.83 -16.25
C ASP A 774 -9.01 -17.48 -15.53
N HIS A 775 -9.11 -16.74 -14.43
CA HIS A 775 -8.00 -16.23 -13.63
C HIS A 775 -6.97 -17.31 -13.25
N SER A 776 -7.43 -18.51 -12.86
CA SER A 776 -6.54 -19.58 -12.45
C SER A 776 -5.67 -20.10 -13.61
N VAL A 777 -6.22 -20.12 -14.82
CA VAL A 777 -5.55 -20.58 -16.03
C VAL A 777 -4.63 -19.49 -16.59
N ALA A 778 -5.07 -18.23 -16.55
CA ALA A 778 -4.29 -17.09 -16.99
C ALA A 778 -3.06 -16.86 -16.10
N CYS A 779 -3.21 -16.93 -14.78
CA CYS A 779 -2.11 -16.86 -13.81
C CYS A 779 -1.04 -17.94 -14.05
N HIS A 780 -1.44 -19.20 -14.29
CA HIS A 780 -0.49 -20.27 -14.61
C HIS A 780 0.28 -19.98 -15.92
N ARG A 781 -0.40 -19.48 -16.96
CA ARG A 781 0.24 -19.10 -18.23
C ARG A 781 1.20 -17.92 -18.06
N LEU A 782 0.84 -16.95 -17.23
CA LEU A 782 1.69 -15.80 -16.88
C LEU A 782 2.99 -16.25 -16.21
N GLN A 783 2.90 -17.16 -15.24
CA GLN A 783 4.08 -17.72 -14.56
C GLN A 783 5.03 -18.43 -15.54
N VAL A 784 4.49 -19.25 -16.46
CA VAL A 784 5.28 -19.93 -17.49
C VAL A 784 5.95 -18.92 -18.44
N ALA A 785 5.23 -17.86 -18.82
CA ALA A 785 5.76 -16.80 -19.66
C ALA A 785 6.89 -16.02 -18.96
N VAL A 786 6.69 -15.60 -17.70
CA VAL A 786 7.69 -14.89 -16.88
C VAL A 786 8.93 -15.76 -16.63
N SER A 787 8.74 -17.06 -16.34
CA SER A 787 9.85 -18.00 -16.15
C SER A 787 10.72 -18.11 -17.41
N SER A 788 10.10 -18.16 -18.59
CA SER A 788 10.82 -18.17 -19.88
C SER A 788 11.64 -16.89 -20.07
N VAL A 789 11.11 -15.73 -19.68
CA VAL A 789 11.84 -14.45 -19.74
C VAL A 789 13.00 -14.41 -18.74
N ARG A 790 12.82 -14.94 -17.51
CA ARG A 790 13.89 -14.98 -16.49
C ARG A 790 15.11 -15.78 -16.96
N THR A 791 14.91 -16.84 -17.73
CA THR A 791 16.02 -17.65 -18.27
C THR A 791 16.84 -16.96 -19.37
N MET A 792 16.31 -15.91 -20.00
CA MET A 792 17.00 -15.19 -21.08
C MET A 792 18.06 -14.21 -20.58
N PHE A 793 17.89 -13.62 -19.39
CA PHE A 793 18.64 -12.42 -19.00
C PHE A 793 19.78 -12.61 -18.00
N GLY A 794 20.02 -13.83 -17.48
CA GLY A 794 21.19 -14.22 -16.66
C GLY A 794 22.07 -13.10 -16.08
N ASP A 795 23.35 -13.07 -16.49
CA ASP A 795 24.38 -12.15 -15.95
C ASP A 795 24.28 -10.70 -16.46
N THR A 796 23.19 -10.33 -17.15
CA THR A 796 23.01 -8.98 -17.75
C THR A 796 22.55 -7.93 -16.75
N GLY A 797 22.14 -8.35 -15.55
CA GLY A 797 21.56 -7.49 -14.52
C GLY A 797 20.07 -7.17 -14.73
N MET A 798 19.47 -7.56 -15.86
CA MET A 798 18.02 -7.49 -16.07
C MET A 798 17.31 -8.64 -15.34
N SER A 799 16.20 -8.34 -14.67
CA SER A 799 15.38 -9.37 -14.02
C SER A 799 13.92 -8.97 -13.94
N ILE A 800 13.00 -9.94 -13.87
CA ILE A 800 11.59 -9.68 -13.55
C ILE A 800 11.36 -10.02 -12.08
N ARG A 801 11.07 -9.00 -11.28
CA ARG A 801 10.72 -9.12 -9.87
C ARG A 801 9.20 -9.15 -9.73
N ARG A 802 8.71 -10.07 -8.90
CA ARG A 802 7.32 -10.08 -8.45
C ARG A 802 7.26 -9.47 -7.05
N SER A 803 6.26 -8.64 -6.79
CA SER A 803 5.97 -8.04 -5.47
C SER A 803 4.48 -8.17 -5.22
N GLY A 804 4.06 -9.15 -4.42
CA GLY A 804 2.66 -9.52 -4.30
C GLY A 804 2.09 -9.91 -5.66
N GLU A 805 0.93 -9.36 -5.98
CA GLU A 805 0.26 -9.63 -7.24
C GLU A 805 0.73 -8.77 -8.41
N SER A 806 1.95 -8.23 -8.36
CA SER A 806 2.49 -7.41 -9.45
C SER A 806 3.87 -7.85 -9.93
N TYR A 807 4.15 -7.61 -11.21
CA TYR A 807 5.42 -7.87 -11.87
C TYR A 807 6.08 -6.57 -12.32
N ARG A 808 7.41 -6.48 -12.16
CA ARG A 808 8.23 -5.34 -12.58
C ARG A 808 9.47 -5.83 -13.31
N LEU A 809 9.80 -5.17 -14.42
CA LEU A 809 11.11 -5.31 -15.04
C LEU A 809 12.14 -4.44 -14.29
N CYS A 810 13.10 -5.11 -13.66
CA CYS A 810 14.26 -4.49 -13.02
C CYS A 810 15.41 -4.39 -14.03
N LEU A 811 15.95 -3.19 -14.16
CA LEU A 811 17.05 -2.85 -15.08
C LEU A 811 18.26 -2.35 -14.27
N PRO A 812 19.50 -2.50 -14.78
CA PRO A 812 20.67 -1.88 -14.17
C PRO A 812 20.56 -0.33 -14.19
N GLU A 813 21.22 0.38 -13.27
CA GLU A 813 21.06 1.85 -13.13
C GLU A 813 21.41 2.62 -14.41
N ARG A 814 22.34 2.10 -15.23
CA ARG A 814 22.76 2.69 -16.52
C ARG A 814 21.91 2.25 -17.72
N ALA A 815 20.87 1.45 -17.51
CA ALA A 815 20.02 1.03 -18.63
C ALA A 815 19.26 2.23 -19.19
N THR A 816 19.17 2.34 -20.51
CA THR A 816 18.34 3.33 -21.20
C THR A 816 17.06 2.68 -21.70
N VAL A 817 15.95 3.41 -21.61
CA VAL A 817 14.65 2.98 -22.13
C VAL A 817 14.04 4.18 -22.82
N ASP A 818 13.91 4.10 -24.14
CA ASP A 818 13.48 5.23 -24.99
C ASP A 818 12.16 5.88 -24.54
N VAL A 819 11.18 5.11 -24.06
CA VAL A 819 9.91 5.63 -23.51
C VAL A 819 10.12 6.46 -22.25
N ARG A 820 10.95 5.99 -21.31
CA ARG A 820 11.27 6.73 -20.08
C ARG A 820 12.06 7.99 -20.41
N ASP A 821 13.09 7.84 -21.23
CA ASP A 821 13.97 8.93 -21.60
C ASP A 821 13.20 10.00 -22.40
N PHE A 822 12.21 9.60 -23.22
CA PHE A 822 11.25 10.49 -23.88
C PHE A 822 10.41 11.27 -22.87
N THR A 823 9.81 10.59 -21.89
CA THR A 823 9.00 11.26 -20.86
C THR A 823 9.82 12.22 -20.00
N ASP A 824 11.06 11.88 -19.69
CA ASP A 824 11.98 12.73 -18.94
C ASP A 824 12.39 13.97 -19.74
N ALA A 825 12.65 13.81 -21.04
CA ALA A 825 12.95 14.92 -21.95
C ALA A 825 11.75 15.89 -22.05
N LEU A 826 10.51 15.39 -22.12
CA LEU A 826 9.31 16.24 -22.09
C LEU A 826 9.16 16.98 -20.75
N ALA A 827 9.43 16.32 -19.63
CA ALA A 827 9.40 16.95 -18.31
C ALA A 827 10.47 18.06 -18.19
N ARG A 828 11.68 17.83 -18.72
CA ARG A 828 12.73 18.86 -18.81
C ARG A 828 12.31 20.04 -19.67
N ALA A 829 11.65 19.79 -20.81
CA ALA A 829 11.13 20.85 -21.68
C ALA A 829 10.06 21.69 -20.96
N ALA A 830 9.16 21.06 -20.20
CA ALA A 830 8.15 21.76 -19.40
C ALA A 830 8.80 22.62 -18.31
N ALA A 831 9.80 22.07 -17.59
CA ALA A 831 10.52 22.80 -16.56
C ALA A 831 11.34 23.99 -17.12
N ALA A 832 11.95 23.83 -18.29
CA ALA A 832 12.64 24.91 -19.00
C ALA A 832 11.64 26.01 -19.43
N SER A 833 10.44 25.63 -19.89
CA SER A 833 9.38 26.57 -20.21
C SER A 833 8.93 27.41 -19.00
N ALA A 834 8.80 26.78 -17.83
CA ALA A 834 8.44 27.48 -16.59
C ALA A 834 9.50 28.50 -16.15
N ARG A 835 10.78 28.26 -16.47
CA ARG A 835 11.90 29.16 -16.17
C ARG A 835 12.17 30.21 -17.25
N GLY A 836 11.41 30.19 -18.36
CA GLY A 836 11.70 31.04 -19.52
C GLY A 836 12.99 30.69 -20.26
N ASP A 837 13.54 29.49 -20.06
CA ASP A 837 14.77 29.02 -20.70
C ASP A 837 14.48 28.45 -22.09
N LEU A 838 14.55 29.31 -23.11
CA LEU A 838 14.28 28.94 -24.50
C LEU A 838 15.26 27.90 -25.04
N ARG A 839 16.56 28.02 -24.72
CA ARG A 839 17.58 27.07 -25.22
C ARG A 839 17.43 25.70 -24.59
N GLY A 840 17.17 25.64 -23.28
CA GLY A 840 16.90 24.38 -22.59
C GLY A 840 15.62 23.71 -23.09
N ARG A 841 14.59 24.50 -23.43
CA ARG A 841 13.32 23.99 -24.00
C ARG A 841 13.51 23.38 -25.39
N VAL A 842 14.25 24.07 -26.27
CA VAL A 842 14.59 23.57 -27.62
C VAL A 842 15.38 22.26 -27.53
N ALA A 843 16.43 22.23 -26.72
CA ALA A 843 17.28 21.04 -26.58
C ALA A 843 16.48 19.82 -26.09
N ALA A 844 15.64 20.01 -25.06
CA ALA A 844 14.84 18.93 -24.48
C ALA A 844 13.72 18.43 -25.42
N ARG A 845 13.06 19.32 -26.16
CA ARG A 845 12.05 18.91 -27.17
C ARG A 845 12.68 18.19 -28.35
N GLN A 846 13.85 18.63 -28.81
CA GLN A 846 14.58 17.97 -29.88
C GLN A 846 15.02 16.55 -29.45
N GLU A 847 15.51 16.40 -28.22
CA GLU A 847 15.85 15.10 -27.65
C GLU A 847 14.63 14.16 -27.62
N ALA A 848 13.47 14.63 -27.14
CA ALA A 848 12.24 13.85 -27.13
C ALA A 848 11.84 13.39 -28.55
N LEU A 849 11.89 14.28 -29.54
CA LEU A 849 11.55 13.92 -30.93
C LEU A 849 12.58 12.99 -31.58
N ASN A 850 13.83 12.99 -31.13
CA ASN A 850 14.85 12.05 -31.61
C ASN A 850 14.61 10.64 -31.05
N LEU A 851 14.09 10.54 -29.83
CA LEU A 851 13.74 9.27 -29.18
C LEU A 851 12.46 8.65 -29.76
N TYR A 852 11.50 9.49 -30.17
CA TYR A 852 10.24 9.03 -30.79
C TYR A 852 10.45 8.68 -32.28
N THR A 853 10.80 7.44 -32.57
CA THR A 853 11.09 6.95 -33.94
C THR A 853 9.88 6.35 -34.66
N GLY A 854 8.78 6.10 -33.95
CA GLY A 854 7.54 5.52 -34.46
C GLY A 854 6.60 5.15 -33.31
N ASP A 855 5.50 4.48 -33.63
CA ASP A 855 4.51 4.08 -32.63
C ASP A 855 5.08 3.17 -31.53
N LEU A 856 4.49 3.23 -30.34
CA LEU A 856 4.82 2.35 -29.21
C LEU A 856 4.44 0.90 -29.55
N LEU A 857 5.41 -0.01 -29.50
CA LEU A 857 5.23 -1.47 -29.61
C LEU A 857 4.30 -1.87 -30.78
N PRO A 858 4.60 -1.50 -32.04
CA PRO A 858 3.72 -1.71 -33.19
C PRO A 858 3.39 -3.19 -33.44
N GLU A 859 4.16 -4.12 -32.87
CA GLU A 859 3.94 -5.57 -32.95
C GLU A 859 2.75 -6.06 -32.12
N ILE A 860 2.29 -5.26 -31.15
CA ILE A 860 1.11 -5.57 -30.34
C ILE A 860 -0.07 -4.74 -30.86
N THR A 861 -1.12 -5.40 -31.32
CA THR A 861 -2.31 -4.76 -31.90
C THR A 861 -3.59 -5.31 -31.27
N GLY A 862 -4.63 -4.48 -31.15
CA GLY A 862 -5.94 -4.90 -30.65
C GLY A 862 -5.99 -5.06 -29.13
N GLN A 863 -5.20 -4.26 -28.41
CA GLN A 863 -5.08 -4.28 -26.96
C GLN A 863 -5.42 -2.88 -26.43
N PRO A 864 -6.63 -2.63 -25.89
CA PRO A 864 -7.12 -1.29 -25.59
C PRO A 864 -6.18 -0.45 -24.70
N THR A 865 -5.52 -1.09 -23.74
CA THR A 865 -4.56 -0.45 -22.83
C THR A 865 -3.30 0.03 -23.56
N ILE A 866 -2.78 -0.76 -24.49
CA ILE A 866 -1.58 -0.44 -25.27
C ILE A 866 -1.94 0.57 -26.37
N ASP A 867 -3.10 0.42 -27.00
CA ASP A 867 -3.59 1.35 -28.02
C ASP A 867 -3.80 2.75 -27.42
N SER A 868 -4.34 2.83 -26.19
CA SER A 868 -4.48 4.09 -25.46
C SER A 868 -3.14 4.74 -25.11
N GLU A 869 -2.16 3.95 -24.65
CA GLU A 869 -0.82 4.47 -24.34
C GLU A 869 -0.03 4.88 -25.59
N ARG A 870 -0.18 4.13 -26.70
CA ARG A 870 0.38 4.49 -28.00
C ARG A 870 -0.17 5.84 -28.47
N GLU A 871 -1.48 6.01 -28.38
CA GLU A 871 -2.13 7.27 -28.74
C GLU A 871 -1.65 8.43 -27.86
N ARG A 872 -1.61 8.22 -26.54
CA ARG A 872 -1.11 9.22 -25.59
C ARG A 872 0.31 9.68 -25.91
N LEU A 873 1.22 8.75 -26.21
CA LEU A 873 2.62 9.07 -26.54
C LEU A 873 2.77 9.72 -27.92
N ARG A 874 1.97 9.31 -28.91
CA ARG A 874 1.90 9.92 -30.24
C ARG A 874 1.47 11.38 -30.16
N LEU A 875 0.40 11.66 -29.42
CA LEU A 875 -0.09 13.02 -29.17
C LEU A 875 0.93 13.86 -28.38
N ALA A 876 1.65 13.26 -27.43
CA ALA A 876 2.73 13.94 -26.72
C ALA A 876 3.90 14.31 -27.65
N ALA A 877 4.26 13.43 -28.59
CA ALA A 877 5.28 13.71 -29.59
C ALA A 877 4.84 14.80 -30.58
N ALA A 878 3.58 14.77 -31.05
CA ALA A 878 3.01 15.85 -31.86
C ALA A 878 3.06 17.20 -31.12
N GLY A 879 2.63 17.23 -29.85
CA GLY A 879 2.70 18.43 -29.02
C GLY A 879 4.13 18.95 -28.81
N ALA A 880 5.12 18.06 -28.67
CA ALA A 880 6.52 18.43 -28.59
C ALA A 880 7.05 19.04 -29.90
N ALA A 881 6.64 18.48 -31.05
CA ALA A 881 6.97 18.98 -32.38
C ALA A 881 6.37 20.36 -32.65
N ALA A 882 5.08 20.57 -32.35
CA ALA A 882 4.44 21.89 -32.43
C ALA A 882 5.12 22.93 -31.53
N GLY A 883 5.44 22.54 -30.28
CA GLY A 883 6.14 23.40 -29.34
C GLY A 883 7.54 23.80 -29.84
N LEU A 884 8.27 22.84 -30.41
CA LEU A 884 9.60 23.07 -30.98
C LEU A 884 9.53 23.94 -32.24
N ALA A 885 8.50 23.79 -33.07
CA ALA A 885 8.27 24.66 -34.23
C ALA A 885 8.13 26.13 -33.81
N SER A 886 7.33 26.38 -32.78
CA SER A 886 7.16 27.73 -32.23
C SER A 886 8.45 28.28 -31.63
N ASP A 887 9.26 27.44 -31.01
CA ASP A 887 10.55 27.85 -30.42
C ASP A 887 11.57 28.21 -31.50
N TYR A 888 11.71 27.38 -32.53
CA TYR A 888 12.57 27.68 -33.68
C TYR A 888 12.12 28.94 -34.42
N ARG A 889 10.81 29.14 -34.57
CA ARG A 889 10.27 30.40 -35.12
C ARG A 889 10.68 31.60 -34.27
N THR A 890 10.61 31.48 -32.94
CA THR A 890 11.04 32.55 -32.02
C THR A 890 12.55 32.83 -32.13
N LEU A 891 13.36 31.81 -32.43
CA LEU A 891 14.80 31.94 -32.67
C LEU A 891 15.16 32.42 -34.09
N GLY A 892 14.18 32.55 -34.99
CA GLY A 892 14.39 32.89 -36.41
C GLY A 892 14.93 31.73 -37.25
N GLU A 893 14.89 30.50 -36.74
CA GLU A 893 15.32 29.28 -37.44
C GLU A 893 14.16 28.68 -38.24
N PHE A 894 13.69 29.42 -39.27
CA PHE A 894 12.46 29.10 -40.00
C PHE A 894 12.47 27.75 -40.74
N GLU A 895 13.61 27.35 -41.32
CA GLU A 895 13.74 26.03 -41.98
C GLU A 895 13.53 24.88 -40.98
N GLN A 896 14.07 25.03 -39.77
CA GLN A 896 13.99 24.00 -38.73
C GLN A 896 12.59 23.96 -38.14
N ALA A 897 11.98 25.14 -37.96
CA ALA A 897 10.58 25.27 -37.58
C ALA A 897 9.65 24.56 -38.58
N LEU A 898 9.93 24.67 -39.88
CA LEU A 898 9.14 24.04 -40.94
C LEU A 898 9.17 22.51 -40.84
N ILE A 899 10.37 21.92 -40.70
CA ILE A 899 10.56 20.46 -40.60
C ILE A 899 9.77 19.89 -39.42
N VAL A 900 9.86 20.53 -38.25
CA VAL A 900 9.18 20.01 -37.05
C VAL A 900 7.67 20.33 -37.06
N ALA A 901 7.22 21.40 -37.70
CA ALA A 901 5.79 21.67 -37.93
C ALA A 901 5.15 20.62 -38.85
N GLN A 902 5.83 20.24 -39.95
CA GLN A 902 5.39 19.15 -40.81
C GLN A 902 5.31 17.82 -40.04
N ARG A 903 6.33 17.54 -39.21
CA ARG A 903 6.35 16.34 -38.36
C ARG A 903 5.20 16.34 -37.35
N SER A 904 4.84 17.50 -36.78
CA SER A 904 3.69 17.63 -35.88
C SER A 904 2.38 17.24 -36.57
N VAL A 905 2.15 17.74 -37.78
CA VAL A 905 0.95 17.45 -38.59
C VAL A 905 0.90 15.97 -39.00
N GLN A 906 2.04 15.37 -39.33
CA GLN A 906 2.11 13.94 -39.66
C GLN A 906 1.77 13.05 -38.45
N LEU A 907 2.19 13.46 -37.25
CA LEU A 907 1.92 12.71 -36.02
C LEU A 907 0.49 12.87 -35.53
N ASP A 908 -0.06 14.08 -35.58
CA ASP A 908 -1.44 14.39 -35.26
C ASP A 908 -2.05 15.37 -36.27
N PRO A 909 -2.77 14.85 -37.28
CA PRO A 909 -3.48 15.67 -38.25
C PRO A 909 -4.61 16.50 -37.63
N TYR A 910 -5.07 16.22 -36.42
CA TYR A 910 -6.20 16.93 -35.80
C TYR A 910 -5.76 18.13 -34.96
N GLN A 911 -4.46 18.41 -34.90
CA GLN A 911 -3.92 19.55 -34.17
C GLN A 911 -3.99 20.85 -35.03
N ASP A 912 -5.09 21.59 -34.92
CA ASP A 912 -5.31 22.84 -35.69
C ASP A 912 -4.14 23.83 -35.61
N SER A 913 -3.53 23.98 -34.42
CA SER A 913 -2.42 24.91 -34.22
C SER A 913 -1.16 24.54 -35.01
N ALA A 914 -0.93 23.25 -35.28
CA ALA A 914 0.20 22.80 -36.07
C ALA A 914 0.04 23.16 -37.56
N TRP A 915 -1.17 23.03 -38.10
CA TRP A 915 -1.50 23.43 -39.48
C TRP A 915 -1.35 24.93 -39.69
N LEU A 916 -1.82 25.74 -38.75
CA LEU A 916 -1.70 27.20 -38.81
C LEU A 916 -0.24 27.65 -38.77
N VAL A 917 0.58 27.07 -37.88
CA VAL A 917 2.02 27.35 -37.81
C VAL A 917 2.73 26.90 -39.09
N LEU A 918 2.36 25.76 -39.67
CA LEU A 918 2.94 25.27 -40.91
C LEU A 918 2.63 26.19 -42.10
N ALA A 919 1.39 26.68 -42.23
CA ALA A 919 1.01 27.62 -43.29
C ALA A 919 1.73 28.97 -43.14
N ASP A 920 1.78 29.51 -41.91
CA ASP A 920 2.49 30.75 -41.56
C ASP A 920 3.99 30.69 -41.89
N LEU A 921 4.64 29.55 -41.62
CA LEU A 921 6.04 29.34 -41.94
C LEU A 921 6.30 29.31 -43.45
N HIS A 922 5.43 28.68 -44.25
CA HIS A 922 5.54 28.70 -45.72
C HIS A 922 5.39 30.12 -46.29
N GLU A 923 4.46 30.94 -45.77
CA GLU A 923 4.34 32.35 -46.17
C GLU A 923 5.55 33.18 -45.78
N THR A 924 6.06 32.98 -44.56
CA THR A 924 7.25 33.69 -44.07
C THR A 924 8.49 33.37 -44.92
N LEU A 925 8.58 32.16 -45.47
CA LEU A 925 9.64 31.71 -46.38
C LEU A 925 9.40 32.09 -47.85
N GLY A 926 8.26 32.73 -48.18
CA GLY A 926 7.93 33.19 -49.53
C GLY A 926 7.35 32.12 -50.46
N ASP A 927 6.88 30.99 -49.93
CA ASP A 927 6.24 29.92 -50.69
C ASP A 927 4.71 29.94 -50.49
N GLU A 928 4.06 30.91 -51.13
CA GLU A 928 2.60 31.09 -51.09
C GLU A 928 1.85 29.84 -51.59
N SER A 929 2.44 29.10 -52.55
CA SER A 929 1.82 27.93 -53.14
C SER A 929 1.68 26.77 -52.15
N SER A 930 2.73 26.52 -51.35
CA SER A 930 2.70 25.52 -50.28
C SER A 930 1.81 25.97 -49.11
N ALA A 931 1.79 27.26 -48.77
CA ALA A 931 0.90 27.78 -47.73
C ALA A 931 -0.59 27.58 -48.07
N GLU A 932 -0.97 27.86 -49.31
CA GLU A 932 -2.35 27.65 -49.78
C GLU A 932 -2.71 26.15 -49.83
N TYR A 933 -1.76 25.29 -50.21
CA TYR A 933 -1.94 23.84 -50.16
C TYR A 933 -2.18 23.34 -48.73
N VAL A 934 -1.36 23.76 -47.77
CA VAL A 934 -1.49 23.38 -46.35
C VAL A 934 -2.85 23.82 -45.78
N ARG A 935 -3.31 25.04 -46.09
CA ARG A 935 -4.64 25.52 -45.67
C ARG A 935 -5.79 24.70 -46.26
N ARG A 936 -5.65 24.27 -47.51
CA ARG A 936 -6.66 23.45 -48.18
C ARG A 936 -6.75 22.06 -47.58
N GLU A 937 -5.63 21.44 -47.27
CA GLU A 937 -5.59 20.15 -46.58
C GLU A 937 -6.11 20.26 -45.15
N HIS A 938 -5.79 21.35 -44.44
CA HIS A 938 -6.34 21.65 -43.13
C HIS A 938 -7.88 21.77 -43.16
N ALA A 939 -8.42 22.52 -44.13
CA ALA A 939 -9.87 22.66 -44.31
C ALA A 939 -10.56 21.33 -44.68
N ARG A 940 -9.90 20.45 -45.44
CA ARG A 940 -10.40 19.10 -45.75
C ARG A 940 -10.47 18.23 -44.49
N MET A 941 -9.41 18.22 -43.69
CA MET A 941 -9.39 17.51 -42.41
C MET A 941 -10.50 17.98 -41.46
N GLN A 942 -10.73 19.30 -41.37
CA GLN A 942 -11.82 19.87 -40.55
C GLN A 942 -13.21 19.42 -41.05
N ALA A 943 -13.42 19.37 -42.36
CA ALA A 943 -14.68 18.88 -42.94
C ALA A 943 -14.91 17.39 -42.62
N ASP A 944 -13.88 16.54 -42.68
CA ASP A 944 -14.00 15.10 -42.38
C ASP A 944 -14.40 14.84 -40.91
N LEU A 945 -14.00 15.71 -39.98
CA LEU A 945 -14.41 15.66 -38.57
C LEU A 945 -15.90 16.01 -38.36
N GLU A 946 -16.43 16.96 -39.14
CA GLU A 946 -17.84 17.35 -39.07
C GLU A 946 -18.78 16.23 -39.57
N PHE A 947 -18.35 15.41 -40.53
CA PHE A 947 -19.15 14.29 -41.05
C PHE A 947 -19.13 13.02 -40.18
N SER A 948 -18.15 12.82 -39.30
CA SER A 948 -18.09 11.65 -38.39
C SER A 948 -18.89 11.80 -37.09
N THR A 949 -19.56 12.94 -36.89
CA THR A 949 -20.38 13.23 -35.69
C THR A 949 -21.90 13.23 -35.94
N LEU A 950 -22.31 12.93 -37.19
CA LEU A 950 -23.68 12.60 -37.60
C LEU A 950 -23.85 11.08 -37.74
#